data_AF-A0A4Q5WV90-F1
#
_entry.id   AF-A0A4Q5WV90-F1
#
_cell.length_a   1.000
_cell.length_b   1.000
_cell.length_c   1.000
_cell.angle_alpha   90.00
_cell.angle_beta   90.00
_cell.angle_gamma   90.00
#
_symmetry.space_group_name_H-M   'P 1'
#
loop_
_entity.id
_entity.type
_entity.pdbx_description
1 polymer ?
#
loop_
_entity_poly.entity_id
_entity_poly.type
_entity_poly.pdbx_seq_one_letter_code
_entity_poly.pdbx_strand_id
1 'polypeptide(L)'
;MIMSPFYFFRSVRFPYRPFLLAGFFLFLFQASALGQHLAINDGNWNNPATWDLGSVPGAGDAVSIASGVTVTVDVAASAASVQINNGSNLSPATLSFNTGTSLTVTGFVSLGAGNGANGILDMTNGGTLTASGFAVNSLSAGSLFTPGTGSVLLTANNSLPAIFNSFYNLTLQGNGLTTNAGNTVTISNALSIGNGATLNMQSFALVFSGAVALSNLGTIQTANTSATPIPAGQTWGDIPSGLGAVLFNAAGGGQTVPDGTYNNLYVSHSDASPAETVASGNIITGGEIATLTQQTTLNLQAFKLSNHPDGGIGSQNNVGTIRTQYIGPDPLPSGRNWGGTIVYDASSGGQKVVFGTYDNLTVSTNGTTIASTIVVNGDLVTSPTTILDINSETLTGSFDATGHQGILETSATTPFPTGKTFGGTVLYNSNVAQNIVEGNYNNLTITTFRSGDLTLPNGTIGVAGDLDFNATLEGTATFVTTGNVFNFNGAGPQSISVTATEITPTVPFVFNSITLSGGGDKTLASTASLNGILTLSDGVLETTTNNLLTLNDGATAAGGSTSSYLQGPLRRIGITAFTFPLGGAGVYAPLGISAPGAGGDFTARYVRNNPRVINPTLQLPLKRISRCEYWNVVKNGGADDPTVTLTWSPESPCDAGAYITNPGTLVVARYDGSAWVSLGGTASGGASSSSGSIESGPTSEYGNITLGSTDVENPLPVKFISIRARKQGNGVAVSWKTATEYNVDHYEIERSTDGRSFSTAAQVRATVNNGGGASYEGLDGRALNGTAYYRVKAVDIDGKLTFSTVVRLSDEKAAGALTIYPNPVRNRNVVFQASDMESGIYEVTIVDVAGRVVLRSTLEHNGGTVSRPLPLPAGTAPGLYSLRVSGNGQDTIKSFLVQ
;
A
#
# COMPACT_ATOMS: atom_id res chain seq x y z
N MET A 1 -20.14 -32.42 15.93
CA MET A 1 -19.26 -33.14 16.86
C MET A 1 -18.22 -32.13 17.34
N ILE A 2 -18.05 -32.02 18.65
CA ILE A 2 -17.61 -30.82 19.37
C ILE A 2 -16.11 -30.88 19.67
N MET A 3 -15.44 -29.71 19.53
CA MET A 3 -14.39 -29.10 20.39
C MET A 3 -13.01 -28.78 19.77
N SER A 4 -12.76 -27.47 19.63
CA SER A 4 -11.47 -26.80 19.91
C SER A 4 -11.40 -26.43 21.41
N PRO A 5 -10.22 -26.03 21.93
CA PRO A 5 -10.14 -24.61 22.31
C PRO A 5 -8.74 -23.96 22.19
N PHE A 6 -8.76 -22.64 21.95
CA PHE A 6 -7.71 -21.69 22.25
C PHE A 6 -8.33 -20.44 22.92
N TYR A 7 -7.52 -19.77 23.74
CA TYR A 7 -7.66 -18.46 24.40
C TYR A 7 -8.42 -18.34 25.73
N PHE A 8 -7.69 -17.89 26.77
CA PHE A 8 -8.07 -16.71 27.57
C PHE A 8 -6.85 -16.09 28.29
N PHE A 9 -6.60 -14.80 28.04
CA PHE A 9 -5.89 -13.89 28.95
C PHE A 9 -6.86 -12.74 29.25
N ARG A 10 -7.20 -12.50 30.52
CA ARG A 10 -7.44 -11.15 31.05
C ARG A 10 -7.55 -11.13 32.58
N SER A 11 -6.63 -10.36 33.17
CA SER A 11 -6.82 -9.38 34.26
C SER A 11 -7.76 -9.71 35.42
N VAL A 12 -7.22 -9.83 36.64
CA VAL A 12 -7.94 -9.42 37.85
C VAL A 12 -7.00 -8.71 38.82
N ARG A 13 -7.47 -7.55 39.29
CA ARG A 13 -6.90 -6.64 40.28
C ARG A 13 -6.88 -7.27 41.67
N PHE A 14 -5.84 -6.99 42.46
CA PHE A 14 -5.84 -7.22 43.90
C PHE A 14 -6.63 -6.12 44.64
N PRO A 15 -7.38 -6.49 45.69
CA PRO A 15 -7.43 -5.66 46.88
C PRO A 15 -7.06 -6.43 48.16
N TYR A 16 -6.68 -5.62 49.15
CA TYR A 16 -6.19 -5.91 50.50
C TYR A 16 -7.12 -6.73 51.41
N ARG A 17 -6.52 -7.67 52.16
CA ARG A 17 -6.68 -8.06 53.61
C ARG A 17 -8.08 -8.42 54.19
N PRO A 18 -8.17 -9.04 55.39
CA PRO A 18 -7.48 -10.22 55.93
C PRO A 18 -8.49 -11.21 56.60
N PHE A 19 -8.12 -12.49 56.82
CA PHE A 19 -8.74 -13.29 57.89
C PHE A 19 -7.69 -14.16 58.58
N LEU A 20 -7.56 -13.93 59.88
CA LEU A 20 -6.96 -14.83 60.86
C LEU A 20 -7.74 -16.15 60.89
N LEU A 21 -7.05 -17.29 60.88
CA LEU A 21 -7.37 -18.37 61.79
C LEU A 21 -6.14 -19.25 62.03
N ALA A 22 -5.83 -19.41 63.31
CA ALA A 22 -4.68 -20.13 63.84
C ALA A 22 -4.88 -21.66 63.77
N GLY A 23 -3.80 -22.37 63.43
CA GLY A 23 -3.66 -23.81 63.58
C GLY A 23 -2.25 -24.13 64.05
N PHE A 24 -2.09 -24.23 65.37
CA PHE A 24 -0.83 -24.45 66.07
C PHE A 24 -0.45 -25.94 65.96
N PHE A 25 0.55 -26.28 65.15
CA PHE A 25 1.26 -27.56 65.23
C PHE A 25 2.66 -27.30 65.76
N LEU A 26 2.90 -27.78 66.99
CA LEU A 26 4.12 -27.60 67.76
C LEU A 26 5.20 -28.56 67.24
N PHE A 27 5.96 -28.14 66.23
CA PHE A 27 7.30 -28.70 66.00
C PHE A 27 8.29 -27.88 66.81
N LEU A 28 8.98 -28.55 67.74
CA LEU A 28 10.14 -28.03 68.47
C LEU A 28 11.29 -27.76 67.48
N PHE A 29 11.23 -26.63 66.79
CA PHE A 29 12.44 -25.94 66.34
C PHE A 29 12.94 -25.15 67.54
N GLN A 30 14.16 -25.45 68.01
CA GLN A 30 14.92 -24.48 68.77
C GLN A 30 15.13 -23.26 67.85
N ALA A 31 14.28 -22.26 67.97
CA ALA A 31 14.60 -20.92 67.53
C ALA A 31 15.73 -20.43 68.44
N SER A 32 16.97 -20.52 67.97
CA SER A 32 18.04 -19.70 68.54
C SER A 32 17.59 -18.25 68.43
N ALA A 33 17.47 -17.58 69.57
CA ALA A 33 17.28 -16.14 69.60
C ALA A 33 18.38 -15.50 68.75
N LEU A 34 18.02 -14.59 67.83
CA LEU A 34 18.97 -13.80 67.06
C LEU A 34 19.91 -13.09 68.05
N GLY A 35 21.16 -13.52 68.17
CA GLY A 35 22.16 -12.84 68.97
C GLY A 35 22.57 -11.55 68.26
N GLN A 36 22.61 -10.43 68.98
CA GLN A 36 23.20 -9.20 68.45
C GLN A 36 24.63 -9.12 68.97
N HIS A 37 25.61 -9.13 68.07
CA HIS A 37 27.03 -8.98 68.41
C HIS A 37 27.52 -7.60 67.95
N LEU A 38 28.17 -6.88 68.85
CA LEU A 38 28.81 -5.60 68.56
C LEU A 38 30.33 -5.76 68.65
N ALA A 39 31.04 -5.49 67.55
CA ALA A 39 32.50 -5.38 67.60
C ALA A 39 32.88 -4.06 68.27
N ILE A 40 33.55 -4.14 69.42
CA ILE A 40 33.96 -2.99 70.25
C ILE A 40 35.47 -2.76 70.25
N ASN A 41 36.26 -3.74 69.80
CA ASN A 41 37.72 -3.67 69.69
C ASN A 41 38.15 -4.04 68.27
N ASP A 42 39.27 -3.47 67.81
CA ASP A 42 39.94 -3.94 66.60
C ASP A 42 40.38 -5.39 66.78
N GLY A 43 40.21 -6.22 65.75
CA GLY A 43 40.67 -7.60 65.83
C GLY A 43 40.09 -8.55 64.79
N ASN A 44 40.51 -9.81 64.93
CA ASN A 44 40.06 -10.92 64.11
C ASN A 44 38.61 -11.30 64.44
N TRP A 45 37.85 -11.75 63.44
CA TRP A 45 36.48 -12.25 63.60
C TRP A 45 36.45 -13.41 64.61
N ASN A 46 37.40 -14.35 64.53
CA ASN A 46 37.45 -15.51 65.41
C ASN A 46 38.02 -15.22 66.81
N ASN A 47 38.34 -13.97 67.14
CA ASN A 47 38.80 -13.60 68.48
C ASN A 47 37.60 -13.17 69.35
N PRO A 48 37.26 -13.88 70.44
CA PRO A 48 36.16 -13.50 71.31
C PRO A 48 36.32 -12.09 71.92
N ALA A 49 37.55 -11.58 72.07
CA ALA A 49 37.80 -10.23 72.59
C ALA A 49 37.42 -9.09 71.62
N THR A 50 37.19 -9.40 70.34
CA THR A 50 36.68 -8.44 69.35
C THR A 50 35.23 -8.02 69.68
N TRP A 51 34.46 -8.92 70.31
CA TRP A 51 33.00 -8.83 70.47
C TRP A 51 32.59 -8.48 71.90
N ASP A 52 31.54 -7.68 72.05
CA ASP A 52 30.98 -7.21 73.32
C ASP A 52 30.52 -8.34 74.27
N LEU A 53 30.05 -9.46 73.72
CA LEU A 53 29.62 -10.62 74.50
C LEU A 53 30.75 -11.59 74.86
N GLY A 54 32.00 -11.32 74.44
CA GLY A 54 33.11 -12.25 74.65
C GLY A 54 32.94 -13.58 73.93
N SER A 55 32.15 -13.61 72.85
CA SER A 55 31.85 -14.78 72.02
C SER A 55 31.81 -14.40 70.54
N VAL A 56 32.20 -15.35 69.68
CA VAL A 56 32.30 -15.15 68.22
C VAL A 56 30.91 -15.30 67.56
N PRO A 57 30.50 -14.41 66.64
CA PRO A 57 29.22 -14.51 65.93
C PRO A 57 29.14 -15.75 65.03
N GLY A 58 27.95 -16.35 64.97
CA GLY A 58 27.60 -17.44 64.06
C GLY A 58 26.45 -17.10 63.09
N ALA A 59 26.01 -18.09 62.32
CA ALA A 59 25.09 -17.91 61.19
C ALA A 59 23.74 -17.26 61.50
N GLY A 60 23.29 -17.33 62.77
CA GLY A 60 22.04 -16.73 63.22
C GLY A 60 22.17 -15.30 63.76
N ASP A 61 23.39 -14.77 63.86
CA ASP A 61 23.64 -13.55 64.64
C ASP A 61 23.67 -12.28 63.78
N ALA A 62 23.06 -11.21 64.27
CA ALA A 62 23.16 -9.89 63.69
C ALA A 62 24.45 -9.21 64.18
N VAL A 63 25.37 -8.94 63.26
CA VAL A 63 26.67 -8.35 63.54
C VAL A 63 26.64 -6.85 63.27
N SER A 64 27.20 -6.06 64.18
CA SER A 64 27.43 -4.63 64.00
C SER A 64 28.86 -4.27 64.37
N ILE A 65 29.51 -3.43 63.57
CA ILE A 65 30.88 -2.94 63.84
C ILE A 65 30.77 -1.51 64.35
N ALA A 66 31.30 -1.24 65.55
CA ALA A 66 31.25 0.09 66.13
C ALA A 66 32.09 1.10 65.32
N SER A 67 31.71 2.38 65.37
CA SER A 67 32.49 3.46 64.76
C SER A 67 33.95 3.43 65.21
N GLY A 68 34.89 3.52 64.27
CA GLY A 68 36.34 3.48 64.55
C GLY A 68 36.94 2.09 64.68
N VAL A 69 36.13 1.01 64.59
CA VAL A 69 36.60 -0.38 64.74
C VAL A 69 36.85 -1.03 63.39
N THR A 70 37.93 -1.82 63.31
CA THR A 70 38.30 -2.69 62.19
C THR A 70 38.21 -4.15 62.59
N VAL A 71 37.36 -4.90 61.88
CA VAL A 71 37.24 -6.36 62.04
C VAL A 71 37.83 -7.04 60.81
N THR A 72 38.74 -8.01 61.03
CA THR A 72 39.33 -8.82 59.97
C THR A 72 38.72 -10.23 59.97
N VAL A 73 38.09 -10.64 58.87
CA VAL A 73 37.68 -12.04 58.66
C VAL A 73 38.93 -12.89 58.46
N ASP A 74 39.27 -13.69 59.47
CA ASP A 74 40.51 -14.47 59.54
C ASP A 74 40.31 -15.99 59.37
N VAL A 75 39.06 -16.44 59.47
CA VAL A 75 38.63 -17.84 59.28
C VAL A 75 37.32 -17.89 58.50
N ALA A 76 36.83 -19.08 58.17
CA ALA A 76 35.47 -19.25 57.68
C ALA A 76 34.46 -18.83 58.77
N ALA A 77 33.63 -17.84 58.45
CA ALA A 77 32.70 -17.20 59.37
C ALA A 77 31.29 -17.13 58.79
N SER A 78 30.30 -16.91 59.66
CA SER A 78 28.90 -16.76 59.26
C SER A 78 28.17 -15.75 60.14
N ALA A 79 27.17 -15.08 59.57
CA ALA A 79 26.32 -14.12 60.24
C ALA A 79 24.92 -14.08 59.59
N ALA A 80 23.92 -13.61 60.32
CA ALA A 80 22.60 -13.30 59.76
C ALA A 80 22.60 -11.98 58.99
N SER A 81 23.29 -10.95 59.50
CA SER A 81 23.46 -9.66 58.83
C SER A 81 24.73 -8.99 59.33
N VAL A 82 25.30 -8.09 58.54
CA VAL A 82 26.47 -7.30 58.96
C VAL A 82 26.22 -5.82 58.72
N GLN A 83 26.29 -5.01 59.77
CA GLN A 83 26.23 -3.55 59.74
C GLN A 83 27.64 -2.98 59.99
N ILE A 84 28.28 -2.49 58.94
CA ILE A 84 29.59 -1.83 59.02
C ILE A 84 29.36 -0.37 59.39
N ASN A 85 29.76 -0.01 60.61
CA ASN A 85 29.48 1.24 61.31
C ASN A 85 28.04 1.32 61.83
N ASN A 86 27.89 1.29 63.16
CA ASN A 86 26.62 1.39 63.87
C ASN A 86 26.14 2.84 64.10
N GLY A 87 26.93 3.85 63.72
CA GLY A 87 26.59 5.25 63.92
C GLY A 87 26.81 5.76 65.35
N SER A 88 27.57 5.07 66.20
CA SER A 88 27.91 5.58 67.53
C SER A 88 28.74 6.88 67.50
N ASN A 89 29.52 7.08 66.44
CA ASN A 89 30.29 8.29 66.12
C ASN A 89 30.50 8.38 64.60
N LEU A 90 31.20 9.41 64.12
CA LEU A 90 31.49 9.67 62.70
C LEU A 90 32.77 8.99 62.18
N SER A 91 33.57 8.36 63.04
CA SER A 91 34.77 7.62 62.61
C SER A 91 34.38 6.43 61.72
N PRO A 92 35.06 6.19 60.59
CA PRO A 92 34.78 5.03 59.74
C PRO A 92 34.97 3.71 60.49
N ALA A 93 34.17 2.72 60.16
CA ALA A 93 34.38 1.34 60.61
C ALA A 93 34.71 0.46 59.40
N THR A 94 35.52 -0.57 59.60
CA THR A 94 36.05 -1.39 58.50
C THR A 94 35.78 -2.86 58.73
N LEU A 95 35.31 -3.56 57.69
CA LEU A 95 35.36 -5.01 57.60
C LEU A 95 36.39 -5.39 56.53
N SER A 96 37.42 -6.13 56.91
CA SER A 96 38.48 -6.59 56.00
C SER A 96 38.56 -8.12 55.95
N PHE A 97 39.29 -8.66 54.97
CA PHE A 97 39.45 -10.11 54.80
C PHE A 97 40.92 -10.51 54.73
N ASN A 98 41.27 -11.65 55.33
CA ASN A 98 42.52 -12.35 55.04
C ASN A 98 42.36 -13.21 53.77
N THR A 99 43.47 -13.45 53.07
CA THR A 99 43.49 -14.30 51.87
C THR A 99 42.94 -15.70 52.17
N GLY A 100 42.05 -16.21 51.31
CA GLY A 100 41.50 -17.56 51.42
C GLY A 100 40.41 -17.75 52.47
N THR A 101 40.00 -16.70 53.19
CA THR A 101 38.92 -16.77 54.18
C THR A 101 37.54 -16.59 53.55
N SER A 102 36.47 -16.88 54.30
CA SER A 102 35.11 -16.72 53.82
C SER A 102 34.17 -16.18 54.89
N LEU A 103 33.21 -15.35 54.47
CA LEU A 103 32.12 -14.88 55.31
C LEU A 103 30.80 -15.16 54.60
N THR A 104 29.92 -15.94 55.24
CA THR A 104 28.56 -16.19 54.75
C THR A 104 27.56 -15.38 55.55
N VAL A 105 26.95 -14.38 54.91
CA VAL A 105 25.90 -13.53 55.47
C VAL A 105 24.57 -13.96 54.87
N THR A 106 23.64 -14.49 55.68
CA THR A 106 22.35 -14.94 55.12
C THR A 106 21.48 -13.76 54.67
N GLY A 107 21.65 -12.58 55.27
CA GLY A 107 21.02 -11.31 54.90
C GLY A 107 21.96 -10.33 54.20
N PHE A 108 21.73 -9.04 54.44
CA PHE A 108 22.46 -7.94 53.80
C PHE A 108 23.75 -7.57 54.54
N VAL A 109 24.75 -7.12 53.78
CA VAL A 109 25.88 -6.35 54.30
C VAL A 109 25.59 -4.86 54.07
N SER A 110 25.49 -4.11 55.17
CA SER A 110 25.07 -2.71 55.17
C SER A 110 26.24 -1.81 55.56
N LEU A 111 26.48 -0.74 54.79
CA LEU A 111 27.56 0.22 55.03
C LEU A 111 27.00 1.57 55.48
N GLY A 112 27.51 2.05 56.61
CA GLY A 112 27.20 3.35 57.17
C GLY A 112 25.86 3.42 57.90
N ALA A 113 25.68 4.51 58.66
CA ALA A 113 24.50 4.74 59.50
C ALA A 113 23.86 6.12 59.24
N GLY A 114 22.62 6.32 59.72
CA GLY A 114 21.79 7.49 59.42
C GLY A 114 22.28 8.85 59.95
N ASN A 115 23.49 8.92 60.51
CA ASN A 115 24.11 10.14 60.99
C ASN A 115 25.35 10.55 60.17
N GLY A 116 25.61 9.91 59.03
CA GLY A 116 26.76 10.18 58.18
C GLY A 116 28.04 9.43 58.58
N ALA A 117 27.94 8.48 59.52
CA ALA A 117 29.02 7.56 59.83
C ALA A 117 29.27 6.61 58.65
N ASN A 118 30.52 6.48 58.21
CA ASN A 118 30.89 5.74 57.00
C ASN A 118 31.29 4.29 57.29
N GLY A 119 30.87 3.35 56.45
CA GLY A 119 31.32 1.95 56.49
C GLY A 119 32.29 1.65 55.34
N ILE A 120 33.34 0.87 55.63
CA ILE A 120 34.34 0.44 54.64
C ILE A 120 34.32 -1.10 54.56
N LEU A 121 34.12 -1.63 53.35
CA LEU A 121 34.32 -3.04 53.04
C LEU A 121 35.60 -3.19 52.22
N ASP A 122 36.62 -3.81 52.80
CA ASP A 122 37.95 -3.95 52.18
C ASP A 122 38.29 -5.43 51.88
N MET A 123 38.26 -5.78 50.60
CA MET A 123 38.64 -7.11 50.11
C MET A 123 39.98 -7.10 49.36
N THR A 124 40.86 -6.12 49.63
CA THR A 124 42.19 -5.99 48.99
C THR A 124 42.98 -7.31 49.00
N ASN A 125 43.04 -7.99 50.14
CA ASN A 125 43.79 -9.24 50.31
C ASN A 125 43.03 -10.51 49.87
N GLY A 126 41.83 -10.37 49.30
CA GLY A 126 41.02 -11.48 48.81
C GLY A 126 39.88 -11.88 49.75
N GLY A 127 39.63 -13.19 49.84
CA GLY A 127 38.52 -13.76 50.60
C GLY A 127 37.21 -13.86 49.80
N THR A 128 36.24 -14.59 50.35
CA THR A 128 34.93 -14.81 49.72
C THR A 128 33.81 -14.28 50.61
N LEU A 129 33.02 -13.33 50.11
CA LEU A 129 31.81 -12.83 50.75
C LEU A 129 30.58 -13.41 50.05
N THR A 130 29.78 -14.19 50.77
CA THR A 130 28.45 -14.63 50.32
C THR A 130 27.40 -13.79 51.04
N ALA A 131 26.49 -13.15 50.32
CA ALA A 131 25.46 -12.28 50.90
C ALA A 131 24.15 -12.29 50.11
N SER A 132 23.02 -11.97 50.75
CA SER A 132 21.76 -11.70 50.03
C SER A 132 21.87 -10.45 49.13
N GLY A 133 22.68 -9.48 49.53
CA GLY A 133 22.86 -8.21 48.84
C GLY A 133 23.58 -7.17 49.69
N PHE A 134 23.63 -5.95 49.20
CA PHE A 134 24.27 -4.82 49.87
C PHE A 134 23.30 -3.67 50.11
N ALA A 135 23.53 -2.91 51.18
CA ALA A 135 22.82 -1.66 51.45
C ALA A 135 23.83 -0.58 51.85
N VAL A 136 23.53 0.68 51.51
CA VAL A 136 24.34 1.83 51.91
C VAL A 136 23.39 2.90 52.44
N ASN A 137 23.72 3.49 53.58
CA ASN A 137 22.94 4.59 54.11
C ASN A 137 23.15 5.85 53.25
N SER A 138 22.06 6.51 52.84
CA SER A 138 22.11 7.68 51.95
C SER A 138 22.82 8.89 52.55
N LEU A 139 22.96 8.95 53.88
CA LEU A 139 23.67 10.04 54.56
C LEU A 139 25.18 9.77 54.71
N SER A 140 25.65 8.56 54.37
CA SER A 140 27.04 8.11 54.56
C SER A 140 27.85 8.13 53.26
N ALA A 141 27.96 9.31 52.64
CA ALA A 141 28.58 9.50 51.32
C ALA A 141 30.07 9.09 51.23
N GLY A 142 30.78 8.94 52.36
CA GLY A 142 32.17 8.50 52.40
C GLY A 142 32.34 6.98 52.58
N SER A 143 31.26 6.21 52.50
CA SER A 143 31.34 4.74 52.56
C SER A 143 32.04 4.18 51.32
N LEU A 144 32.85 3.13 51.49
CA LEU A 144 33.75 2.64 50.45
C LEU A 144 33.69 1.12 50.33
N PHE A 145 33.78 0.63 49.10
CA PHE A 145 34.01 -0.77 48.78
C PHE A 145 35.31 -0.89 47.96
N THR A 146 36.26 -1.69 48.44
CA THR A 146 37.51 -1.99 47.76
C THR A 146 37.52 -3.47 47.37
N PRO A 147 37.29 -3.84 46.10
CA PRO A 147 37.11 -5.23 45.71
C PRO A 147 38.40 -6.07 45.75
N GLY A 148 39.57 -5.46 45.56
CA GLY A 148 40.85 -6.14 45.66
C GLY A 148 40.97 -7.37 44.78
N THR A 149 41.28 -8.51 45.41
CA THR A 149 41.25 -9.85 44.80
C THR A 149 40.10 -10.71 45.33
N GLY A 150 39.11 -10.07 45.96
CA GLY A 150 37.98 -10.71 46.64
C GLY A 150 36.94 -11.32 45.71
N SER A 151 36.18 -12.28 46.23
CA SER A 151 35.07 -12.92 45.53
C SER A 151 33.75 -12.62 46.21
N VAL A 152 32.76 -12.16 45.44
CA VAL A 152 31.41 -11.87 45.94
C VAL A 152 30.42 -12.85 45.32
N LEU A 153 29.62 -13.51 46.15
CA LEU A 153 28.53 -14.39 45.76
C LEU A 153 27.19 -13.82 46.27
N LEU A 154 26.26 -13.54 45.36
CA LEU A 154 24.93 -13.02 45.68
C LEU A 154 23.88 -14.12 45.62
N THR A 155 23.10 -14.26 46.69
CA THR A 155 22.20 -15.41 46.92
C THR A 155 20.71 -15.04 46.98
N ALA A 156 20.35 -13.77 46.79
CA ALA A 156 18.96 -13.32 46.79
C ALA A 156 18.71 -12.18 45.78
N ASN A 157 17.44 -11.83 45.59
CA ASN A 157 17.05 -10.64 44.85
C ASN A 157 17.62 -9.39 45.53
N ASN A 158 18.35 -8.58 44.76
CA ASN A 158 19.00 -7.39 45.32
C ASN A 158 19.15 -6.28 44.27
N SER A 159 19.47 -5.08 44.75
CA SER A 159 19.88 -3.95 43.92
C SER A 159 21.19 -3.41 44.47
N LEU A 160 22.24 -3.47 43.67
CA LEU A 160 23.58 -3.01 44.04
C LEU A 160 23.56 -1.49 44.24
N PRO A 161 23.93 -0.98 45.43
CA PRO A 161 24.17 0.44 45.63
C PRO A 161 25.30 0.94 44.71
N ALA A 162 25.28 2.23 44.34
CA ALA A 162 26.17 2.77 43.30
C ALA A 162 27.69 2.65 43.59
N ILE A 163 28.09 2.45 44.85
CA ILE A 163 29.50 2.22 45.24
C ILE A 163 29.97 0.79 44.95
N PHE A 164 29.05 -0.16 44.78
CA PHE A 164 29.33 -1.54 44.39
C PHE A 164 29.41 -1.64 42.86
N ASN A 165 30.36 -0.89 42.29
CA ASN A 165 30.53 -0.68 40.85
C ASN A 165 31.76 -1.40 40.27
N SER A 166 32.53 -2.12 41.08
CA SER A 166 33.68 -2.92 40.62
C SER A 166 33.83 -4.18 41.46
N PHE A 167 34.11 -5.31 40.81
CA PHE A 167 34.34 -6.60 41.45
C PHE A 167 35.54 -7.32 40.82
N TYR A 168 36.30 -8.06 41.62
CA TYR A 168 37.31 -8.96 41.08
C TYR A 168 36.66 -10.25 40.59
N ASN A 169 35.95 -10.97 41.47
CA ASN A 169 35.02 -12.05 41.09
C ASN A 169 33.60 -11.73 41.54
N LEU A 170 32.62 -11.90 40.64
CA LEU A 170 31.20 -11.80 40.94
C LEU A 170 30.47 -13.06 40.50
N THR A 171 29.75 -13.68 41.41
CA THR A 171 28.87 -14.83 41.13
C THR A 171 27.45 -14.50 41.56
N LEU A 172 26.48 -14.73 40.67
CA LEU A 172 25.05 -14.68 40.98
C LEU A 172 24.52 -16.10 41.07
N GLN A 173 23.87 -16.44 42.18
CA GLN A 173 23.28 -17.77 42.35
C GLN A 173 22.05 -17.94 41.45
N GLY A 174 21.89 -19.13 40.86
CA GLY A 174 20.68 -19.54 40.15
C GLY A 174 19.45 -19.64 41.05
N ASN A 175 18.28 -19.94 40.47
CA ASN A 175 16.93 -20.02 41.11
C ASN A 175 15.99 -18.82 40.89
N GLY A 176 16.01 -18.19 39.72
CA GLY A 176 15.05 -17.10 39.40
C GLY A 176 15.36 -15.77 40.09
N LEU A 177 16.61 -15.58 40.54
CA LEU A 177 17.04 -14.40 41.28
C LEU A 177 17.46 -13.28 40.35
N THR A 178 17.23 -12.02 40.73
CA THR A 178 17.62 -10.82 39.96
C THR A 178 18.50 -9.91 40.80
N THR A 179 19.63 -9.51 40.22
CA THR A 179 20.52 -8.46 40.74
C THR A 179 20.42 -7.24 39.83
N ASN A 180 19.91 -6.11 40.33
CA ASN A 180 19.88 -4.85 39.59
C ASN A 180 21.17 -4.05 39.84
N ALA A 181 21.85 -3.59 38.80
CA ALA A 181 22.99 -2.70 38.93
C ALA A 181 22.53 -1.27 39.28
N GLY A 182 23.21 -0.62 40.23
CA GLY A 182 23.00 0.80 40.56
C GLY A 182 24.04 1.74 39.93
N ASN A 183 24.99 1.21 39.17
CA ASN A 183 26.02 1.94 38.43
C ASN A 183 26.61 1.02 37.35
N THR A 184 27.50 1.55 36.50
CA THR A 184 28.38 0.72 35.64
C THR A 184 29.14 -0.28 36.50
N VAL A 185 29.15 -1.55 36.09
CA VAL A 185 29.82 -2.63 36.85
C VAL A 185 31.07 -3.08 36.10
N THR A 186 32.23 -2.95 36.73
CA THR A 186 33.51 -3.41 36.19
C THR A 186 33.93 -4.74 36.80
N ILE A 187 34.18 -5.76 35.98
CA ILE A 187 34.72 -7.07 36.40
C ILE A 187 36.18 -7.20 35.98
N SER A 188 37.04 -7.63 36.90
CA SER A 188 38.49 -7.72 36.64
C SER A 188 39.04 -9.16 36.53
N ASN A 189 38.31 -10.20 36.96
CA ASN A 189 38.78 -11.59 36.85
C ASN A 189 37.70 -12.60 36.45
N ALA A 190 36.56 -12.70 37.14
CA ALA A 190 35.53 -13.69 36.79
C ALA A 190 34.10 -13.19 37.00
N LEU A 191 33.22 -13.53 36.07
CA LEU A 191 31.77 -13.31 36.15
C LEU A 191 31.04 -14.65 35.95
N SER A 192 30.25 -15.07 36.93
CA SER A 192 29.42 -16.26 36.85
C SER A 192 27.94 -15.92 37.12
N ILE A 193 27.08 -16.18 36.14
CA ILE A 193 25.63 -16.02 36.25
C ILE A 193 25.02 -17.42 36.27
N GLY A 194 24.52 -17.86 37.43
CA GLY A 194 23.92 -19.18 37.59
C GLY A 194 22.63 -19.36 36.78
N ASN A 195 22.26 -20.62 36.53
CA ASN A 195 21.05 -20.95 35.77
C ASN A 195 19.79 -20.34 36.42
N GLY A 196 19.03 -19.56 35.64
CA GLY A 196 17.86 -18.81 36.09
C GLY A 196 18.17 -17.53 36.87
N ALA A 197 19.43 -17.17 37.10
CA ALA A 197 19.78 -15.86 37.65
C ALA A 197 19.72 -14.78 36.56
N THR A 198 19.43 -13.53 36.95
CA THR A 198 19.44 -12.37 36.07
C THR A 198 20.35 -11.28 36.62
N LEU A 199 21.33 -10.87 35.83
CA LEU A 199 22.06 -9.61 36.04
C LEU A 199 21.36 -8.53 35.22
N ASN A 200 20.60 -7.65 35.86
CA ASN A 200 19.94 -6.53 35.21
C ASN A 200 20.80 -5.28 35.32
N MET A 201 21.47 -4.91 34.23
CA MET A 201 22.32 -3.73 34.15
C MET A 201 21.53 -2.41 34.10
N GLN A 202 20.20 -2.44 33.96
CA GLN A 202 19.38 -1.24 33.78
C GLN A 202 19.99 -0.36 32.67
N SER A 203 20.12 0.95 32.88
CA SER A 203 20.75 1.87 31.92
C SER A 203 22.29 1.91 31.99
N PHE A 204 22.91 1.08 32.81
CA PHE A 204 24.36 1.07 33.02
C PHE A 204 25.08 0.06 32.10
N ALA A 205 26.40 0.20 31.98
CA ALA A 205 27.24 -0.72 31.20
C ALA A 205 27.88 -1.80 32.08
N LEU A 206 28.06 -2.98 31.52
CA LEU A 206 28.96 -4.01 32.05
C LEU A 206 30.33 -3.83 31.37
N VAL A 207 31.40 -3.74 32.14
CA VAL A 207 32.76 -3.49 31.65
C VAL A 207 33.70 -4.58 32.15
N PHE A 208 34.57 -5.08 31.26
CA PHE A 208 35.64 -5.99 31.64
C PHE A 208 36.99 -5.27 31.64
N SER A 209 37.72 -5.39 32.75
CA SER A 209 39.07 -4.88 32.91
C SER A 209 40.08 -5.98 32.63
N GLY A 210 40.39 -6.20 31.35
CA GLY A 210 41.28 -7.28 30.91
C GLY A 210 40.51 -8.56 30.55
N ALA A 211 41.21 -9.70 30.57
CA ALA A 211 40.60 -11.00 30.30
C ALA A 211 39.76 -11.45 31.50
N VAL A 212 38.47 -11.71 31.27
CA VAL A 212 37.53 -12.15 32.30
C VAL A 212 37.06 -13.57 31.99
N ALA A 213 37.13 -14.47 32.97
CA ALA A 213 36.51 -15.78 32.90
C ALA A 213 34.98 -15.63 33.02
N LEU A 214 34.27 -15.82 31.91
CA LEU A 214 32.82 -15.66 31.82
C LEU A 214 32.11 -17.02 31.83
N SER A 215 31.15 -17.19 32.73
CA SER A 215 30.20 -18.30 32.74
C SER A 215 28.77 -17.73 32.84
N ASN A 216 28.04 -17.71 31.73
CA ASN A 216 26.67 -17.19 31.69
C ASN A 216 25.67 -18.33 31.46
N LEU A 217 25.10 -18.88 32.52
CA LEU A 217 24.02 -19.88 32.43
C LEU A 217 22.62 -19.27 32.63
N GLY A 218 22.55 -18.01 33.07
CA GLY A 218 21.32 -17.26 33.32
C GLY A 218 21.04 -16.21 32.25
N THR A 219 20.63 -15.01 32.66
CA THR A 219 20.34 -13.89 31.75
C THR A 219 21.11 -12.64 32.14
N ILE A 220 21.71 -11.99 31.16
CA ILE A 220 22.18 -10.61 31.31
C ILE A 220 21.16 -9.73 30.61
N GLN A 221 20.53 -8.83 31.35
CA GLN A 221 19.56 -7.87 30.83
C GLN A 221 20.17 -6.47 30.83
N THR A 222 19.91 -5.69 29.78
CA THR A 222 20.37 -4.30 29.70
C THR A 222 19.34 -3.40 29.02
N ALA A 223 19.32 -2.13 29.39
CA ALA A 223 18.54 -1.05 28.80
C ALA A 223 19.40 0.18 28.47
N ASN A 224 20.73 0.03 28.39
CA ASN A 224 21.63 1.13 28.06
C ASN A 224 21.55 1.48 26.56
N THR A 225 21.19 2.72 26.26
CA THR A 225 21.06 3.30 24.91
C THR A 225 22.12 4.37 24.61
N SER A 226 22.98 4.69 25.57
CA SER A 226 23.95 5.79 25.50
C SER A 226 25.38 5.34 25.21
N ALA A 227 25.68 4.05 25.44
CA ALA A 227 26.99 3.44 25.23
C ALA A 227 26.84 1.94 24.94
N THR A 228 27.94 1.30 24.56
CA THR A 228 28.01 -0.16 24.40
C THR A 228 27.61 -0.87 25.70
N PRO A 229 26.50 -1.64 25.73
CA PRO A 229 25.93 -2.11 27.00
C PRO A 229 26.73 -3.21 27.70
N ILE A 230 27.39 -4.06 26.92
CA ILE A 230 28.18 -5.21 27.37
C ILE A 230 29.49 -5.29 26.57
N PRO A 231 30.52 -6.00 27.04
CA PRO A 231 31.78 -6.16 26.31
C PRO A 231 31.63 -6.90 24.97
N ALA A 232 32.36 -6.43 23.96
CA ALA A 232 32.47 -7.07 22.65
C ALA A 232 33.37 -8.32 22.68
N GLY A 233 33.23 -9.18 21.66
CA GLY A 233 34.09 -10.34 21.39
C GLY A 233 33.94 -11.49 22.40
N GLN A 234 32.90 -11.48 23.23
CA GLN A 234 32.67 -12.50 24.25
C GLN A 234 31.74 -13.61 23.76
N THR A 235 31.80 -14.76 24.45
CA THR A 235 30.79 -15.82 24.34
C THR A 235 29.78 -15.68 25.47
N TRP A 236 28.60 -15.18 25.14
CA TRP A 236 27.47 -15.00 26.04
C TRP A 236 26.58 -16.23 26.05
N GLY A 237 26.90 -17.18 26.93
CA GLY A 237 26.13 -18.40 27.12
C GLY A 237 26.98 -19.66 27.05
N ASP A 238 26.37 -20.79 27.38
CA ASP A 238 26.97 -22.11 27.23
C ASP A 238 26.29 -22.85 26.08
N ILE A 239 26.90 -22.75 24.89
CA ILE A 239 26.33 -23.24 23.63
C ILE A 239 26.03 -24.75 23.67
N PRO A 240 26.93 -25.62 24.19
CA PRO A 240 26.65 -27.06 24.29
C PRO A 240 25.44 -27.41 25.16
N SER A 241 25.17 -26.67 26.24
CA SER A 241 23.99 -26.91 27.09
C SER A 241 22.73 -26.17 26.65
N GLY A 242 22.86 -25.19 25.74
CA GLY A 242 21.78 -24.31 25.33
C GLY A 242 21.35 -23.31 26.41
N LEU A 243 22.13 -23.16 27.49
CA LEU A 243 21.84 -22.24 28.59
C LEU A 243 22.53 -20.88 28.39
N GLY A 244 21.98 -19.84 29.02
CA GLY A 244 22.50 -18.49 28.93
C GLY A 244 21.80 -17.65 27.86
N ALA A 245 21.49 -16.41 28.21
CA ALA A 245 20.87 -15.43 27.33
C ALA A 245 21.40 -14.01 27.58
N VAL A 246 21.26 -13.16 26.56
CA VAL A 246 21.38 -11.72 26.67
C VAL A 246 20.08 -11.09 26.18
N LEU A 247 19.51 -10.20 26.99
CA LEU A 247 18.29 -9.47 26.69
C LEU A 247 18.56 -7.96 26.62
N PHE A 248 18.50 -7.41 25.42
CA PHE A 248 18.48 -5.97 25.15
C PHE A 248 17.03 -5.49 25.27
N ASN A 249 16.70 -4.84 26.38
CA ASN A 249 15.36 -4.46 26.79
C ASN A 249 15.28 -2.98 27.20
N ALA A 250 15.49 -2.08 26.24
CA ALA A 250 15.27 -0.65 26.42
C ALA A 250 13.79 -0.30 26.24
N ALA A 251 13.23 0.48 27.17
CA ALA A 251 11.86 0.96 27.07
C ALA A 251 11.65 2.03 25.99
N GLY A 252 12.75 2.60 25.47
CA GLY A 252 12.79 3.57 24.38
C GLY A 252 14.22 3.90 23.98
N GLY A 253 14.44 4.25 22.71
CA GLY A 253 15.78 4.39 22.12
C GLY A 253 16.40 3.05 21.72
N GLY A 254 17.27 3.08 20.71
CA GLY A 254 17.96 1.89 20.18
C GLY A 254 19.19 1.53 21.00
N GLN A 255 19.43 0.23 21.22
CA GLN A 255 20.65 -0.26 21.86
C GLN A 255 21.68 -0.71 20.83
N THR A 256 22.94 -0.79 21.25
CA THR A 256 24.00 -1.41 20.43
C THR A 256 24.18 -2.86 20.85
N VAL A 257 24.11 -3.80 19.91
CA VAL A 257 24.48 -5.21 20.10
C VAL A 257 25.93 -5.41 19.66
N PRO A 258 26.87 -5.67 20.58
CA PRO A 258 28.28 -5.89 20.25
C PRO A 258 28.49 -7.17 19.45
N ASP A 259 29.58 -7.22 18.68
CA ASP A 259 30.06 -8.48 18.10
C ASP A 259 30.36 -9.50 19.19
N GLY A 260 30.15 -10.78 18.86
CA GLY A 260 30.38 -11.88 19.78
C GLY A 260 29.54 -13.09 19.45
N THR A 261 29.65 -14.09 20.31
CA THR A 261 28.88 -15.33 20.22
C THR A 261 27.81 -15.33 21.29
N TYR A 262 26.55 -15.48 20.91
CA TYR A 262 25.41 -15.50 21.82
C TYR A 262 24.77 -16.88 21.76
N ASN A 263 24.54 -17.51 22.91
CA ASN A 263 23.69 -18.69 22.95
C ASN A 263 22.26 -18.27 22.62
N ASN A 264 21.61 -17.48 23.48
CA ASN A 264 20.33 -16.84 23.15
C ASN A 264 20.46 -15.31 23.13
N LEU A 265 19.96 -14.67 22.07
CA LEU A 265 19.95 -13.21 21.89
C LEU A 265 18.51 -12.71 21.76
N TYR A 266 18.09 -11.91 22.71
CA TYR A 266 16.76 -11.32 22.74
C TYR A 266 16.82 -9.81 22.65
N VAL A 267 15.94 -9.24 21.84
CA VAL A 267 15.75 -7.79 21.74
C VAL A 267 14.28 -7.48 21.99
N SER A 268 14.01 -6.47 22.80
CA SER A 268 12.67 -6.05 23.18
C SER A 268 12.62 -4.54 23.34
N HIS A 269 11.66 -3.90 22.67
CA HIS A 269 11.25 -2.52 22.92
C HIS A 269 9.77 -2.52 23.27
N SER A 270 9.41 -1.75 24.30
CA SER A 270 8.04 -1.66 24.79
C SER A 270 7.29 -0.42 24.28
N ASP A 271 7.97 0.51 23.61
CA ASP A 271 7.40 1.69 22.99
C ASP A 271 7.37 1.60 21.46
N ALA A 272 6.61 2.49 20.84
CA ALA A 272 6.57 2.65 19.37
C ALA A 272 7.74 3.53 18.87
N SER A 273 8.88 3.55 19.57
CA SER A 273 10.05 4.33 19.18
C SER A 273 10.54 3.88 17.79
N PRO A 274 10.90 4.82 16.89
CA PRO A 274 11.50 4.47 15.60
C PRO A 274 12.96 4.03 15.72
N ALA A 275 13.58 4.17 16.91
CA ALA A 275 14.96 3.81 17.12
C ALA A 275 15.15 2.29 17.13
N GLU A 276 15.99 1.79 16.22
CA GLU A 276 16.28 0.38 16.07
C GLU A 276 17.43 -0.04 17.01
N THR A 277 17.41 -1.29 17.49
CA THR A 277 18.61 -1.85 18.12
C THR A 277 19.56 -2.32 17.02
N VAL A 278 20.82 -1.90 17.09
CA VAL A 278 21.79 -1.96 15.98
C VAL A 278 22.98 -2.83 16.33
N ALA A 279 23.39 -3.74 15.45
CA ALA A 279 24.63 -4.49 15.60
C ALA A 279 25.85 -3.60 15.31
N SER A 280 26.90 -3.68 16.14
CA SER A 280 28.19 -3.00 15.87
C SER A 280 29.26 -3.90 15.27
N GLY A 281 28.92 -5.15 14.97
CA GLY A 281 29.81 -6.13 14.36
C GLY A 281 29.11 -7.46 14.09
N ASN A 282 29.87 -8.46 13.64
CA ASN A 282 29.30 -9.78 13.30
C ASN A 282 28.77 -10.49 14.54
N ILE A 283 27.61 -11.13 14.40
CA ILE A 283 26.95 -11.88 15.48
C ILE A 283 26.99 -13.36 15.12
N ILE A 284 27.44 -14.19 16.06
CA ILE A 284 27.37 -15.66 15.97
C ILE A 284 26.31 -16.13 16.96
N THR A 285 25.39 -16.99 16.52
CA THR A 285 24.32 -17.54 17.38
C THR A 285 24.46 -19.04 17.55
N GLY A 286 24.38 -19.51 18.79
CA GLY A 286 24.37 -20.93 19.15
C GLY A 286 22.96 -21.49 19.40
N GLY A 287 22.01 -20.63 19.75
CA GLY A 287 20.62 -20.92 20.06
C GLY A 287 19.69 -19.85 19.47
N GLU A 288 18.66 -19.44 20.22
CA GLU A 288 17.57 -18.60 19.72
C GLU A 288 17.98 -17.13 19.52
N ILE A 289 17.55 -16.54 18.41
CA ILE A 289 17.52 -15.10 18.19
C ILE A 289 16.08 -14.65 18.00
N ALA A 290 15.60 -13.71 18.84
CA ALA A 290 14.23 -13.24 18.76
C ALA A 290 14.08 -11.75 19.08
N THR A 291 13.31 -11.07 18.24
CA THR A 291 12.68 -9.79 18.58
C THR A 291 11.35 -10.08 19.27
N LEU A 292 11.17 -9.61 20.50
CA LEU A 292 10.07 -10.06 21.37
C LEU A 292 8.77 -9.29 21.18
N THR A 293 8.79 -8.16 20.47
CA THR A 293 7.61 -7.30 20.21
C THR A 293 7.54 -6.91 18.74
N GLN A 294 6.34 -6.63 18.22
CA GLN A 294 6.14 -6.26 16.80
C GLN A 294 6.88 -4.97 16.41
N GLN A 295 7.07 -4.06 17.35
CA GLN A 295 7.76 -2.78 17.17
C GLN A 295 9.29 -2.92 17.19
N THR A 296 9.81 -4.06 17.66
CA THR A 296 11.25 -4.24 17.81
C THR A 296 11.90 -4.55 16.46
N THR A 297 12.88 -3.74 16.09
CA THR A 297 13.81 -4.05 15.00
C THR A 297 15.20 -4.34 15.56
N LEU A 298 15.75 -5.49 15.16
CA LEU A 298 17.19 -5.75 15.20
C LEU A 298 17.77 -5.47 13.81
N ASN A 299 18.56 -4.39 13.71
CA ASN A 299 19.25 -4.00 12.48
C ASN A 299 20.69 -4.48 12.52
N LEU A 300 21.01 -5.48 11.69
CA LEU A 300 22.35 -6.05 11.57
C LEU A 300 23.31 -5.14 10.78
N GLN A 301 22.81 -4.07 10.15
CA GLN A 301 23.57 -3.23 9.23
C GLN A 301 24.30 -4.08 8.18
N ALA A 302 25.54 -3.71 7.84
CA ALA A 302 26.43 -4.44 6.96
C ALA A 302 27.19 -5.58 7.67
N PHE A 303 26.69 -6.09 8.80
CA PHE A 303 27.30 -7.21 9.52
C PHE A 303 26.53 -8.51 9.29
N LYS A 304 27.26 -9.63 9.37
CA LYS A 304 26.72 -10.97 9.14
C LYS A 304 26.16 -11.55 10.43
N LEU A 305 25.01 -12.20 10.34
CA LEU A 305 24.51 -13.12 11.35
C LEU A 305 24.88 -14.56 10.94
N SER A 306 25.61 -15.27 11.79
CA SER A 306 26.13 -16.62 11.49
C SER A 306 25.73 -17.65 12.55
N ASN A 307 25.82 -18.93 12.19
CA ASN A 307 25.64 -20.04 13.12
C ASN A 307 26.95 -20.35 13.83
N HIS A 308 26.84 -20.71 15.11
CA HIS A 308 27.88 -21.45 15.79
C HIS A 308 27.90 -22.92 15.29
N PRO A 309 29.08 -23.53 15.02
CA PRO A 309 29.17 -24.91 14.54
C PRO A 309 28.52 -25.94 15.48
N ASP A 310 28.65 -25.74 16.79
CA ASP A 310 28.08 -26.63 17.81
C ASP A 310 26.65 -26.26 18.22
N GLY A 311 26.07 -25.23 17.60
CA GLY A 311 24.72 -24.75 17.90
C GLY A 311 23.68 -25.43 17.01
N GLY A 312 22.70 -26.09 17.62
CA GLY A 312 21.52 -26.57 16.91
C GLY A 312 20.45 -25.49 16.96
N ILE A 313 19.99 -24.99 15.82
CA ILE A 313 18.99 -23.93 15.86
C ILE A 313 17.79 -24.22 14.96
N GLY A 314 16.66 -24.44 15.64
CA GLY A 314 15.33 -24.64 15.06
C GLY A 314 14.61 -23.32 14.75
N SER A 315 13.30 -23.28 14.97
CA SER A 315 12.46 -22.11 14.69
C SER A 315 12.88 -20.88 15.48
N GLN A 316 12.95 -19.71 14.82
CA GLN A 316 13.16 -18.42 15.48
C GLN A 316 11.81 -17.79 15.78
N ASN A 317 11.54 -17.53 17.05
CA ASN A 317 10.25 -16.95 17.48
C ASN A 317 10.25 -15.43 17.44
N ASN A 318 10.90 -14.84 16.43
CA ASN A 318 10.89 -13.39 16.30
C ASN A 318 9.46 -12.92 15.95
N VAL A 319 9.03 -11.85 16.62
CA VAL A 319 7.69 -11.25 16.48
C VAL A 319 7.77 -9.93 15.70
N GLY A 320 8.87 -9.19 15.87
CA GLY A 320 9.17 -7.96 15.14
C GLY A 320 10.07 -8.21 13.93
N THR A 321 10.98 -7.27 13.68
CA THR A 321 11.78 -7.22 12.45
C THR A 321 13.25 -7.59 12.69
N ILE A 322 13.82 -8.44 11.83
CA ILE A 322 15.28 -8.58 11.68
C ILE A 322 15.65 -8.04 10.30
N ARG A 323 16.53 -7.04 10.27
CA ARG A 323 16.97 -6.35 9.05
C ARG A 323 18.44 -6.63 8.78
N THR A 324 18.81 -6.84 7.51
CA THR A 324 20.19 -7.01 7.07
C THR A 324 20.51 -6.19 5.82
N GLN A 325 21.69 -5.57 5.82
CA GLN A 325 22.28 -4.83 4.69
C GLN A 325 23.60 -5.47 4.24
N TYR A 326 23.89 -6.70 4.71
CA TYR A 326 25.08 -7.45 4.31
C TYR A 326 24.93 -7.95 2.87
N ILE A 327 25.93 -7.66 2.04
CA ILE A 327 25.97 -7.99 0.60
C ILE A 327 26.84 -9.21 0.29
N GLY A 328 27.52 -9.77 1.28
CA GLY A 328 28.32 -10.98 1.11
C GLY A 328 27.46 -12.25 1.06
N PRO A 329 28.09 -13.42 0.88
CA PRO A 329 27.39 -14.70 0.88
C PRO A 329 26.79 -14.99 2.25
N ASP A 330 25.51 -15.39 2.23
CA ASP A 330 24.71 -15.80 3.39
C ASP A 330 24.62 -14.70 4.46
N PRO A 331 23.81 -13.65 4.25
CA PRO A 331 23.58 -12.57 5.23
C PRO A 331 23.03 -13.07 6.57
N LEU A 332 22.21 -14.12 6.49
CA LEU A 332 21.57 -14.79 7.61
C LEU A 332 21.87 -16.29 7.55
N PRO A 333 21.66 -17.01 8.67
CA PRO A 333 21.65 -18.46 8.68
C PRO A 333 20.64 -19.09 7.72
N SER A 334 21.11 -20.01 6.89
CA SER A 334 20.29 -20.83 5.99
C SER A 334 19.55 -21.94 6.76
N GLY A 335 18.40 -22.39 6.24
CA GLY A 335 17.61 -23.53 6.76
C GLY A 335 16.74 -23.21 7.96
N ARG A 336 16.45 -21.94 8.22
CA ARG A 336 15.70 -21.49 9.41
C ARG A 336 14.23 -21.28 9.11
N ASN A 337 13.41 -21.37 10.16
CA ASN A 337 12.09 -20.75 10.18
C ASN A 337 12.22 -19.40 10.89
N TRP A 338 11.94 -18.33 10.19
CA TRP A 338 11.93 -16.96 10.68
C TRP A 338 10.48 -16.55 10.92
N GLY A 339 10.14 -16.28 12.17
CA GLY A 339 8.90 -15.59 12.50
C GLY A 339 8.89 -14.14 12.00
N GLY A 340 7.90 -13.34 12.39
CA GLY A 340 7.91 -11.88 12.24
C GLY A 340 8.24 -11.42 10.82
N THR A 341 9.08 -10.39 10.67
CA THR A 341 9.49 -9.86 9.36
C THR A 341 11.00 -9.92 9.18
N ILE A 342 11.45 -10.49 8.07
CA ILE A 342 12.85 -10.40 7.63
C ILE A 342 12.97 -9.36 6.52
N VAL A 343 13.91 -8.42 6.66
CA VAL A 343 14.15 -7.32 5.71
C VAL A 343 15.55 -7.41 5.12
N TYR A 344 15.62 -7.47 3.79
CA TYR A 344 16.84 -7.30 3.00
C TYR A 344 16.79 -5.93 2.31
N ASP A 345 17.60 -4.98 2.77
CA ASP A 345 17.55 -3.58 2.30
C ASP A 345 18.92 -2.88 2.20
N ALA A 346 19.97 -3.61 1.81
CA ALA A 346 21.23 -2.99 1.41
C ALA A 346 21.02 -1.88 0.37
N SER A 347 21.72 -0.75 0.56
CA SER A 347 21.60 0.43 -0.31
C SER A 347 22.14 0.22 -1.72
N SER A 348 23.02 -0.77 -1.91
CA SER A 348 23.66 -1.11 -3.18
C SER A 348 24.28 -2.51 -3.09
N GLY A 349 24.38 -3.20 -4.22
CA GLY A 349 24.92 -4.57 -4.28
C GLY A 349 23.82 -5.57 -3.91
N GLY A 350 23.44 -6.42 -4.88
CA GLY A 350 22.39 -7.41 -4.69
C GLY A 350 22.64 -8.29 -3.47
N GLN A 351 21.61 -8.57 -2.69
CA GLN A 351 21.69 -9.49 -1.56
C GLN A 351 21.30 -10.91 -1.99
N LYS A 352 21.52 -11.88 -1.10
CA LYS A 352 21.10 -13.27 -1.29
C LYS A 352 20.12 -13.66 -0.20
N VAL A 353 18.86 -13.88 -0.56
CA VAL A 353 17.86 -14.43 0.36
C VAL A 353 18.17 -15.90 0.56
N VAL A 354 18.47 -16.29 1.80
CA VAL A 354 18.88 -17.66 2.13
C VAL A 354 17.70 -18.63 2.16
N PHE A 355 17.98 -19.92 1.99
CA PHE A 355 17.00 -21.00 2.14
C PHE A 355 16.33 -20.91 3.53
N GLY A 356 15.01 -21.05 3.59
CA GLY A 356 14.27 -20.99 4.85
C GLY A 356 12.77 -20.78 4.67
N THR A 357 12.06 -20.79 5.79
CA THR A 357 10.66 -20.40 5.91
C THR A 357 10.58 -19.02 6.53
N TYR A 358 9.77 -18.13 5.97
CA TYR A 358 9.58 -16.77 6.41
C TYR A 358 8.10 -16.52 6.68
N ASP A 359 7.76 -15.99 7.85
CA ASP A 359 6.42 -15.47 8.10
C ASP A 359 6.18 -14.27 7.20
N ASN A 360 7.05 -13.25 7.22
CA ASN A 360 7.00 -12.13 6.28
C ASN A 360 8.40 -11.83 5.72
N LEU A 361 8.46 -11.47 4.45
CA LEU A 361 9.70 -11.15 3.73
C LEU A 361 9.57 -9.81 3.01
N THR A 362 10.48 -8.89 3.32
CA THR A 362 10.63 -7.62 2.62
C THR A 362 11.98 -7.56 1.92
N VAL A 363 11.98 -7.27 0.62
CA VAL A 363 13.20 -7.08 -0.19
C VAL A 363 13.16 -5.72 -0.85
N SER A 364 14.06 -4.81 -0.45
CA SER A 364 14.12 -3.45 -0.99
C SER A 364 15.39 -3.17 -1.79
N THR A 365 16.29 -4.15 -1.91
CA THR A 365 17.54 -4.04 -2.65
C THR A 365 17.44 -4.58 -4.06
N ASN A 366 17.86 -3.79 -5.05
CA ASN A 366 17.90 -4.23 -6.44
C ASN A 366 18.99 -5.29 -6.70
N GLY A 367 18.72 -6.24 -7.60
CA GLY A 367 19.64 -7.33 -7.95
C GLY A 367 19.72 -8.43 -6.88
N THR A 368 18.73 -8.49 -5.99
CA THR A 368 18.68 -9.53 -4.96
C THR A 368 18.31 -10.86 -5.60
N THR A 369 18.99 -11.93 -5.21
CA THR A 369 18.71 -13.29 -5.68
C THR A 369 18.22 -14.17 -4.54
N ILE A 370 17.53 -15.28 -4.84
CA ILE A 370 17.30 -16.34 -3.85
C ILE A 370 18.32 -17.48 -4.00
N ALA A 371 18.74 -18.03 -2.88
CA ALA A 371 19.76 -19.08 -2.83
C ALA A 371 19.27 -20.49 -3.21
N SER A 372 17.97 -20.71 -3.03
CA SER A 372 17.28 -22.00 -3.11
C SER A 372 15.78 -21.73 -3.06
N THR A 373 14.98 -22.79 -3.14
CA THR A 373 13.55 -22.74 -2.83
C THR A 373 13.28 -22.14 -1.45
N ILE A 374 12.52 -21.05 -1.38
CA ILE A 374 12.10 -20.44 -0.12
C ILE A 374 10.59 -20.59 0.10
N VAL A 375 10.18 -20.57 1.37
CA VAL A 375 8.76 -20.61 1.77
C VAL A 375 8.43 -19.27 2.41
N VAL A 376 7.41 -18.57 1.90
CA VAL A 376 6.86 -17.36 2.53
C VAL A 376 5.39 -17.61 2.84
N ASN A 377 5.00 -17.39 4.11
CA ASN A 377 3.65 -17.74 4.59
C ASN A 377 2.72 -16.54 4.80
N GLY A 378 3.26 -15.32 4.89
CA GLY A 378 2.55 -14.05 5.04
C GLY A 378 2.96 -13.05 3.95
N ASP A 379 3.32 -11.84 4.31
CA ASP A 379 3.53 -10.76 3.35
C ASP A 379 4.86 -10.92 2.59
N LEU A 380 4.79 -10.82 1.26
CA LEU A 380 5.95 -10.60 0.38
C LEU A 380 5.91 -9.17 -0.15
N VAL A 381 6.86 -8.34 0.30
CA VAL A 381 6.92 -6.92 -0.04
C VAL A 381 8.21 -6.62 -0.80
N THR A 382 8.10 -5.86 -1.89
CA THR A 382 9.26 -5.33 -2.60
C THR A 382 9.10 -3.83 -2.88
N SER A 383 10.22 -3.12 -3.06
CA SER A 383 10.18 -1.72 -3.47
C SER A 383 10.03 -1.58 -5.01
N PRO A 384 9.50 -0.46 -5.54
CA PRO A 384 9.25 -0.29 -6.98
C PRO A 384 10.46 -0.50 -7.90
N THR A 385 11.68 -0.26 -7.41
CA THR A 385 12.93 -0.41 -8.18
C THR A 385 13.63 -1.76 -7.93
N THR A 386 13.04 -2.62 -7.11
CA THR A 386 13.64 -3.91 -6.74
C THR A 386 13.41 -4.93 -7.84
N ILE A 387 14.49 -5.53 -8.34
CA ILE A 387 14.45 -6.82 -9.03
C ILE A 387 14.83 -7.90 -8.01
N LEU A 388 13.89 -8.80 -7.72
CA LEU A 388 14.13 -10.04 -6.99
C LEU A 388 14.16 -11.18 -8.00
N ASP A 389 15.36 -11.69 -8.28
CA ASP A 389 15.58 -12.79 -9.19
C ASP A 389 15.53 -14.13 -8.43
N ILE A 390 14.48 -14.89 -8.72
CA ILE A 390 14.21 -16.21 -8.16
C ILE A 390 15.08 -17.29 -8.82
N ASN A 391 15.83 -16.97 -9.88
CA ASN A 391 16.62 -17.90 -10.67
C ASN A 391 15.78 -19.11 -11.10
N SER A 392 16.39 -20.30 -11.13
CA SER A 392 15.75 -21.60 -11.39
C SER A 392 15.05 -22.20 -10.16
N GLU A 393 14.95 -21.44 -9.06
CA GLU A 393 14.39 -21.89 -7.79
C GLU A 393 12.90 -21.57 -7.67
N THR A 394 12.27 -21.88 -6.54
CA THR A 394 10.84 -21.65 -6.34
C THR A 394 10.55 -20.78 -5.11
N LEU A 395 9.53 -19.94 -5.23
CA LEU A 395 8.95 -19.19 -4.13
C LEU A 395 7.61 -19.84 -3.77
N THR A 396 7.56 -20.52 -2.64
CA THR A 396 6.42 -21.34 -2.21
C THR A 396 5.75 -20.79 -0.95
N GLY A 397 4.70 -21.47 -0.46
CA GLY A 397 3.98 -21.10 0.76
C GLY A 397 2.70 -20.30 0.51
N SER A 398 2.07 -19.83 1.59
CA SER A 398 0.78 -19.13 1.56
C SER A 398 0.88 -17.62 1.29
N PHE A 399 2.05 -17.11 0.88
CA PHE A 399 2.31 -15.67 0.76
C PHE A 399 1.25 -14.84 0.05
N ASP A 400 1.08 -13.61 0.54
CA ASP A 400 0.40 -12.49 -0.13
C ASP A 400 1.45 -11.58 -0.78
N ALA A 401 1.42 -11.49 -2.11
CA ALA A 401 2.33 -10.63 -2.89
C ALA A 401 1.63 -9.38 -3.42
N THR A 402 0.52 -8.93 -2.82
CA THR A 402 -0.10 -7.63 -3.15
C THR A 402 0.81 -6.44 -2.83
N GLY A 403 1.71 -6.59 -1.84
CA GLY A 403 2.73 -5.60 -1.47
C GLY A 403 3.99 -5.62 -2.35
N HIS A 404 4.12 -6.56 -3.28
CA HIS A 404 5.18 -6.56 -4.31
C HIS A 404 4.98 -5.36 -5.24
N GLN A 405 6.00 -4.52 -5.46
CA GLN A 405 5.89 -3.35 -6.35
C GLN A 405 6.93 -3.36 -7.49
N GLY A 406 8.03 -4.08 -7.33
CA GLY A 406 9.11 -4.16 -8.32
C GLY A 406 8.91 -5.29 -9.35
N ILE A 407 9.98 -6.01 -9.66
CA ILE A 407 10.00 -7.17 -10.58
C ILE A 407 10.33 -8.44 -9.80
N LEU A 408 9.47 -9.45 -9.88
CA LEU A 408 9.82 -10.83 -9.58
C LEU A 408 10.27 -11.48 -10.88
N GLU A 409 11.57 -11.72 -11.02
CA GLU A 409 12.14 -12.38 -12.19
C GLU A 409 12.34 -13.86 -11.90
N THR A 410 12.08 -14.71 -12.90
CA THR A 410 12.25 -16.16 -12.74
C THR A 410 12.63 -16.89 -14.02
N SER A 411 13.54 -17.84 -13.87
CA SER A 411 13.89 -18.82 -14.91
C SER A 411 13.43 -20.25 -14.59
N ALA A 412 12.75 -20.45 -13.45
CA ALA A 412 12.28 -21.75 -12.97
C ALA A 412 11.11 -22.30 -13.79
N THR A 413 10.98 -23.63 -13.84
CA THR A 413 9.91 -24.30 -14.59
C THR A 413 8.53 -24.07 -13.98
N THR A 414 8.38 -24.04 -12.64
CA THR A 414 7.12 -23.71 -11.97
C THR A 414 7.42 -22.88 -10.72
N PRO A 415 7.58 -21.56 -10.87
CA PRO A 415 8.17 -20.71 -9.83
C PRO A 415 7.28 -20.46 -8.61
N PHE A 416 5.95 -20.51 -8.79
CA PHE A 416 4.98 -20.08 -7.78
C PHE A 416 3.85 -21.11 -7.62
N PRO A 417 3.16 -21.16 -6.46
CA PRO A 417 1.86 -21.78 -6.32
C PRO A 417 0.79 -21.09 -7.18
N THR A 418 -0.30 -21.79 -7.49
CA THR A 418 -1.46 -21.21 -8.19
C THR A 418 -2.29 -20.29 -7.27
N GLY A 419 -3.10 -19.43 -7.87
CA GLY A 419 -4.07 -18.58 -7.17
C GLY A 419 -3.49 -17.36 -6.47
N LYS A 420 -2.24 -16.99 -6.78
CA LYS A 420 -1.56 -15.84 -6.16
C LYS A 420 -1.94 -14.52 -6.82
N THR A 421 -1.87 -13.43 -6.05
CA THR A 421 -1.97 -12.06 -6.56
C THR A 421 -0.63 -11.37 -6.42
N PHE A 422 -0.16 -10.72 -7.49
CA PHE A 422 1.12 -10.03 -7.55
C PHE A 422 0.90 -8.53 -7.80
N GLY A 423 1.34 -7.67 -6.88
CA GLY A 423 1.15 -6.21 -6.98
C GLY A 423 2.06 -5.50 -7.99
N GLY A 424 3.18 -6.11 -8.37
CA GLY A 424 4.18 -5.59 -9.30
C GLY A 424 4.26 -6.41 -10.59
N THR A 425 5.40 -6.35 -11.26
CA THR A 425 5.65 -7.14 -12.46
C THR A 425 6.15 -8.54 -12.10
N VAL A 426 5.61 -9.56 -12.76
CA VAL A 426 6.22 -10.89 -12.80
C VAL A 426 6.81 -11.11 -14.19
N LEU A 427 8.12 -11.38 -14.23
CA LEU A 427 8.91 -11.56 -15.44
C LEU A 427 9.34 -13.03 -15.56
N TYR A 428 8.74 -13.74 -16.52
CA TYR A 428 9.17 -15.07 -16.92
C TYR A 428 10.27 -14.94 -17.99
N ASN A 429 11.51 -15.21 -17.60
CA ASN A 429 12.71 -14.99 -18.42
C ASN A 429 13.60 -16.23 -18.38
N SER A 430 13.38 -17.17 -19.31
CA SER A 430 14.11 -18.45 -19.34
C SER A 430 14.26 -18.97 -20.76
N ASN A 431 15.33 -19.71 -21.00
CA ASN A 431 15.53 -20.44 -22.26
C ASN A 431 15.03 -21.90 -22.17
N VAL A 432 14.65 -22.38 -20.98
CA VAL A 432 14.10 -23.72 -20.77
C VAL A 432 12.57 -23.68 -20.64
N ALA A 433 11.96 -24.87 -20.49
CA ALA A 433 10.53 -25.00 -20.32
C ALA A 433 10.03 -24.26 -19.06
N GLN A 434 8.92 -23.52 -19.19
CA GLN A 434 8.26 -22.83 -18.09
C GLN A 434 6.75 -23.00 -18.13
N ASN A 435 6.17 -23.04 -16.93
CA ASN A 435 4.74 -23.06 -16.70
C ASN A 435 4.32 -21.71 -16.13
N ILE A 436 3.46 -21.01 -16.86
CA ILE A 436 2.72 -19.87 -16.31
C ILE A 436 1.66 -20.43 -15.37
N VAL A 437 1.53 -19.84 -14.19
CA VAL A 437 0.58 -20.32 -13.17
C VAL A 437 -0.70 -19.52 -13.21
N GLU A 438 -1.79 -20.14 -12.75
CA GLU A 438 -3.03 -19.41 -12.51
C GLU A 438 -2.80 -18.36 -11.41
N GLY A 439 -3.30 -17.14 -11.61
CA GLY A 439 -3.11 -16.05 -10.67
C GLY A 439 -3.58 -14.71 -11.24
N ASN A 440 -3.44 -13.67 -10.42
CA ASN A 440 -3.74 -12.29 -10.79
C ASN A 440 -2.45 -11.46 -10.78
N TYR A 441 -2.01 -11.03 -11.94
CA TYR A 441 -0.78 -10.29 -12.16
C TYR A 441 -1.09 -8.81 -12.31
N ASN A 442 -0.43 -7.92 -11.57
CA ASN A 442 -0.50 -6.51 -11.91
C ASN A 442 0.15 -6.28 -13.28
N ASN A 443 1.41 -6.65 -13.48
CA ASN A 443 1.96 -6.76 -14.84
C ASN A 443 2.52 -8.16 -15.08
N LEU A 444 2.30 -8.68 -16.29
CA LEU A 444 2.84 -9.97 -16.72
C LEU A 444 3.74 -9.76 -17.93
N THR A 445 5.02 -10.08 -17.78
CA THR A 445 6.00 -10.06 -18.87
C THR A 445 6.52 -11.47 -19.11
N ILE A 446 6.46 -11.92 -20.36
CA ILE A 446 6.96 -13.23 -20.79
C ILE A 446 7.85 -13.00 -22.01
N THR A 447 9.15 -13.25 -21.83
CA THR A 447 10.18 -12.96 -22.85
C THR A 447 11.06 -14.16 -23.19
N THR A 448 12.16 -13.90 -23.90
CA THR A 448 13.27 -14.77 -24.39
C THR A 448 13.03 -15.70 -25.58
N PHE A 449 14.15 -16.10 -26.20
CA PHE A 449 14.25 -17.23 -27.13
C PHE A 449 14.35 -18.53 -26.32
N ARG A 450 13.43 -19.48 -26.54
CA ARG A 450 13.26 -20.68 -25.70
C ARG A 450 13.41 -21.94 -26.51
N SER A 451 14.14 -22.92 -25.97
CA SER A 451 14.24 -24.26 -26.55
C SER A 451 13.32 -25.28 -25.86
N GLY A 452 12.63 -24.87 -24.79
CA GLY A 452 11.61 -25.68 -24.10
C GLY A 452 10.22 -25.06 -24.19
N ASP A 453 9.20 -25.91 -23.99
CA ASP A 453 7.79 -25.53 -24.08
C ASP A 453 7.41 -24.42 -23.09
N LEU A 454 6.49 -23.55 -23.52
CA LEU A 454 5.82 -22.60 -22.64
C LEU A 454 4.39 -23.09 -22.41
N THR A 455 4.10 -23.55 -21.19
CA THR A 455 2.79 -24.08 -20.83
C THR A 455 1.94 -23.01 -20.18
N LEU A 456 0.73 -22.82 -20.71
CA LEU A 456 -0.31 -21.98 -20.11
C LEU A 456 -1.32 -22.88 -19.36
N PRO A 457 -1.81 -22.45 -18.20
CA PRO A 457 -2.60 -23.30 -17.30
C PRO A 457 -4.02 -23.48 -17.82
N ASN A 458 -4.68 -24.59 -17.46
CA ASN A 458 -6.12 -24.73 -17.62
C ASN A 458 -6.84 -23.96 -16.51
N GLY A 459 -6.90 -22.64 -16.67
CA GLY A 459 -7.41 -21.71 -15.66
C GLY A 459 -7.33 -20.26 -16.11
N THR A 460 -7.50 -19.33 -15.18
CA THR A 460 -7.50 -17.90 -15.47
C THR A 460 -6.14 -17.25 -15.18
N ILE A 461 -5.58 -16.60 -16.19
CA ILE A 461 -4.46 -15.65 -16.03
C ILE A 461 -5.09 -14.26 -15.97
N GLY A 462 -5.25 -13.71 -14.76
CA GLY A 462 -5.69 -12.33 -14.55
C GLY A 462 -4.55 -11.35 -14.79
N VAL A 463 -4.80 -10.29 -15.54
CA VAL A 463 -3.84 -9.19 -15.76
C VAL A 463 -4.55 -7.88 -15.45
N ALA A 464 -4.10 -7.16 -14.42
CA ALA A 464 -4.72 -5.92 -13.93
C ALA A 464 -4.04 -4.63 -14.46
N GLY A 465 -2.81 -4.75 -14.95
CA GLY A 465 -2.01 -3.72 -15.61
C GLY A 465 -1.60 -4.18 -17.01
N ASP A 466 -0.32 -4.25 -17.34
CA ASP A 466 0.11 -4.55 -18.71
C ASP A 466 0.45 -6.04 -18.96
N LEU A 467 0.14 -6.51 -20.17
CA LEU A 467 0.65 -7.77 -20.70
C LEU A 467 1.70 -7.48 -21.78
N ASP A 468 2.92 -7.95 -21.58
CA ASP A 468 3.96 -7.99 -22.61
C ASP A 468 4.41 -9.44 -22.84
N PHE A 469 3.87 -10.04 -23.90
CA PHE A 469 4.14 -11.42 -24.27
C PHE A 469 4.93 -11.47 -25.58
N ASN A 470 6.25 -11.50 -25.46
CA ASN A 470 7.19 -11.36 -26.57
C ASN A 470 8.19 -12.53 -26.68
N ALA A 471 7.83 -13.70 -26.14
CA ALA A 471 8.66 -14.91 -26.19
C ALA A 471 8.72 -15.54 -27.59
N THR A 472 9.91 -15.97 -27.99
CA THR A 472 10.13 -16.71 -29.24
C THR A 472 10.49 -18.16 -28.93
N LEU A 473 9.75 -19.14 -29.47
CA LEU A 473 10.02 -20.56 -29.25
C LEU A 473 10.76 -21.16 -30.45
N GLU A 474 11.88 -21.83 -30.21
CA GLU A 474 12.74 -22.43 -31.24
C GLU A 474 12.80 -23.95 -31.17
N GLY A 475 13.26 -24.58 -32.25
CA GLY A 475 13.42 -26.03 -32.32
C GLY A 475 12.08 -26.76 -32.29
N THR A 476 11.89 -27.63 -31.29
CA THR A 476 10.64 -28.39 -31.08
C THR A 476 9.76 -27.80 -29.99
N ALA A 477 10.12 -26.64 -29.43
CA ALA A 477 9.35 -25.99 -28.37
C ALA A 477 8.04 -25.41 -28.91
N THR A 478 6.98 -25.56 -28.12
CA THR A 478 5.62 -25.15 -28.51
C THR A 478 4.90 -24.38 -27.40
N PHE A 479 3.89 -23.61 -27.77
CA PHE A 479 2.94 -23.05 -26.81
C PHE A 479 1.92 -24.11 -26.43
N VAL A 480 2.03 -24.65 -25.22
CA VAL A 480 1.08 -25.64 -24.70
C VAL A 480 -0.10 -24.91 -24.08
N THR A 481 -1.16 -24.72 -24.86
CA THR A 481 -2.42 -24.08 -24.44
C THR A 481 -3.43 -25.13 -23.99
N THR A 482 -3.88 -25.07 -22.73
CA THR A 482 -4.80 -26.07 -22.15
C THR A 482 -6.15 -25.48 -21.71
N GLY A 483 -6.74 -24.60 -22.52
CA GLY A 483 -8.03 -23.99 -22.18
C GLY A 483 -7.94 -22.72 -21.33
N ASN A 484 -6.76 -22.09 -21.28
CA ASN A 484 -6.51 -20.86 -20.51
C ASN A 484 -7.45 -19.71 -20.90
N VAL A 485 -7.76 -18.85 -19.93
CA VAL A 485 -8.46 -17.57 -20.12
C VAL A 485 -7.52 -16.45 -19.71
N PHE A 486 -7.20 -15.53 -20.63
CA PHE A 486 -6.60 -14.25 -20.24
C PHE A 486 -7.71 -13.30 -19.84
N ASN A 487 -7.73 -12.89 -18.57
CA ASN A 487 -8.71 -11.96 -18.05
C ASN A 487 -8.06 -10.60 -17.78
N PHE A 488 -8.34 -9.62 -18.64
CA PHE A 488 -7.93 -8.24 -18.44
C PHE A 488 -8.92 -7.57 -17.48
N ASN A 489 -8.53 -7.51 -16.21
CA ASN A 489 -9.40 -7.17 -15.07
C ASN A 489 -9.00 -5.85 -14.39
N GLY A 490 -8.08 -5.09 -14.99
CA GLY A 490 -7.68 -3.78 -14.50
C GLY A 490 -8.78 -2.75 -14.64
N ALA A 491 -8.93 -1.85 -13.67
CA ALA A 491 -9.86 -0.71 -13.76
C ALA A 491 -9.27 0.49 -14.52
N GLY A 492 -7.94 0.52 -14.71
CA GLY A 492 -7.23 1.55 -15.46
C GLY A 492 -6.91 1.13 -16.90
N PRO A 493 -6.20 2.00 -17.64
CA PRO A 493 -5.65 1.66 -18.94
C PRO A 493 -4.72 0.45 -18.87
N GLN A 494 -4.79 -0.44 -19.85
CA GLN A 494 -3.93 -1.61 -19.98
C GLN A 494 -3.38 -1.70 -21.41
N SER A 495 -2.10 -1.99 -21.56
CA SER A 495 -1.47 -2.31 -22.84
C SER A 495 -1.36 -3.83 -23.00
N ILE A 496 -1.75 -4.34 -24.17
CA ILE A 496 -1.71 -5.75 -24.53
C ILE A 496 -0.77 -5.92 -25.73
N SER A 497 0.48 -6.27 -25.47
CA SER A 497 1.50 -6.55 -26.47
C SER A 497 1.73 -8.05 -26.59
N VAL A 498 1.51 -8.59 -27.79
CA VAL A 498 1.68 -10.03 -28.09
C VAL A 498 2.44 -10.17 -29.41
N THR A 499 3.72 -10.46 -29.32
CA THR A 499 4.58 -10.79 -30.47
C THR A 499 5.14 -12.20 -30.37
N ALA A 500 4.66 -12.98 -29.40
CA ALA A 500 5.12 -14.33 -29.14
C ALA A 500 4.91 -15.25 -30.35
N THR A 501 5.93 -16.04 -30.71
CA THR A 501 5.98 -16.78 -31.98
C THR A 501 6.80 -18.06 -31.83
N GLU A 502 6.31 -19.20 -32.33
CA GLU A 502 7.13 -20.39 -32.64
C GLU A 502 7.84 -20.15 -33.97
N ILE A 503 9.11 -20.52 -34.14
CA ILE A 503 9.84 -20.23 -35.40
C ILE A 503 9.98 -21.42 -36.35
N THR A 504 9.72 -22.66 -35.90
CA THR A 504 9.91 -23.88 -36.71
C THR A 504 8.72 -24.85 -36.58
N PRO A 505 7.64 -24.71 -37.38
CA PRO A 505 7.38 -23.64 -38.36
C PRO A 505 7.03 -22.30 -37.69
N THR A 506 7.09 -21.20 -38.46
CA THR A 506 6.72 -19.88 -37.94
C THR A 506 5.21 -19.80 -37.65
N VAL A 507 4.83 -19.85 -36.37
CA VAL A 507 3.43 -19.82 -35.92
C VAL A 507 3.28 -18.77 -34.81
N PRO A 508 2.50 -17.69 -35.01
CA PRO A 508 2.26 -16.71 -33.96
C PRO A 508 1.39 -17.31 -32.85
N PHE A 509 1.57 -16.82 -31.63
CA PHE A 509 0.73 -17.21 -30.49
C PHE A 509 -0.75 -16.88 -30.74
N VAL A 510 -1.62 -17.79 -30.34
CA VAL A 510 -3.07 -17.64 -30.44
C VAL A 510 -3.67 -17.79 -29.05
N PHE A 511 -4.46 -16.79 -28.63
CA PHE A 511 -5.21 -16.87 -27.40
C PHE A 511 -6.24 -18.00 -27.48
N ASN A 512 -6.40 -18.74 -26.38
CA ASN A 512 -7.54 -19.62 -26.22
C ASN A 512 -8.81 -18.82 -25.93
N SER A 513 -8.89 -18.09 -24.82
CA SER A 513 -10.04 -17.22 -24.49
C SER A 513 -9.58 -15.89 -23.90
N ILE A 514 -10.31 -14.82 -24.19
CA ILE A 514 -10.08 -13.47 -23.63
C ILE A 514 -11.34 -13.04 -22.89
N THR A 515 -11.17 -12.52 -21.68
CA THR A 515 -12.23 -11.84 -20.92
C THR A 515 -11.79 -10.43 -20.59
N LEU A 516 -12.69 -9.46 -20.75
CA LEU A 516 -12.56 -8.13 -20.16
C LEU A 516 -13.55 -8.05 -18.99
N SER A 517 -13.02 -7.88 -17.78
CA SER A 517 -13.86 -7.81 -16.57
C SER A 517 -13.59 -6.58 -15.70
N GLY A 518 -12.63 -5.74 -16.08
CA GLY A 518 -12.37 -4.46 -15.44
C GLY A 518 -12.54 -3.30 -16.42
N GLY A 519 -13.15 -2.21 -15.95
CA GLY A 519 -13.38 -0.99 -16.72
C GLY A 519 -12.10 -0.32 -17.23
N GLY A 520 -12.23 0.78 -17.97
CA GLY A 520 -11.10 1.49 -18.59
C GLY A 520 -10.61 0.81 -19.88
N ASP A 521 -9.70 1.49 -20.58
CA ASP A 521 -9.30 1.12 -21.93
C ASP A 521 -8.24 0.00 -21.94
N LYS A 522 -8.42 -0.99 -22.81
CA LYS A 522 -7.52 -2.12 -23.04
C LYS A 522 -6.99 -1.97 -24.45
N THR A 523 -5.78 -1.45 -24.60
CA THR A 523 -5.20 -1.15 -25.92
C THR A 523 -4.44 -2.35 -26.44
N LEU A 524 -4.84 -2.86 -27.60
CA LEU A 524 -4.08 -3.87 -28.31
C LEU A 524 -2.87 -3.21 -29.02
N ALA A 525 -1.67 -3.54 -28.57
CA ALA A 525 -0.40 -2.95 -29.01
C ALA A 525 0.28 -3.72 -30.15
N SER A 526 -0.21 -4.91 -30.51
CA SER A 526 0.24 -5.73 -31.65
C SER A 526 -0.94 -6.48 -32.30
N THR A 527 -0.75 -7.19 -33.40
CA THR A 527 -1.81 -8.09 -33.91
C THR A 527 -1.99 -9.30 -32.98
N ALA A 528 -3.23 -9.74 -32.78
CA ALA A 528 -3.54 -10.93 -31.98
C ALA A 528 -4.63 -11.79 -32.61
N SER A 529 -4.62 -13.08 -32.29
CA SER A 529 -5.64 -14.05 -32.74
C SER A 529 -6.26 -14.80 -31.57
N LEU A 530 -7.51 -15.25 -31.72
CA LEU A 530 -8.29 -15.95 -30.70
C LEU A 530 -9.04 -17.15 -31.29
N ASN A 531 -8.97 -18.31 -30.63
CA ASN A 531 -9.69 -19.52 -31.05
C ASN A 531 -11.02 -19.77 -30.31
N GLY A 532 -11.12 -19.40 -29.04
CA GLY A 532 -12.26 -19.66 -28.17
C GLY A 532 -13.22 -18.47 -28.09
N ILE A 533 -13.42 -17.92 -26.90
CA ILE A 533 -14.42 -16.86 -26.65
C ILE A 533 -13.79 -15.52 -26.29
N LEU A 534 -14.32 -14.45 -26.89
CA LEU A 534 -14.13 -13.07 -26.44
C LEU A 534 -15.31 -12.67 -25.55
N THR A 535 -15.08 -12.52 -24.25
CA THR A 535 -16.11 -12.13 -23.28
C THR A 535 -15.94 -10.67 -22.89
N LEU A 536 -16.97 -9.86 -23.07
CA LEU A 536 -16.98 -8.43 -22.80
C LEU A 536 -17.93 -8.11 -21.63
N SER A 537 -17.41 -8.17 -20.41
CA SER A 537 -18.19 -7.90 -19.19
C SER A 537 -18.05 -6.44 -18.74
N ASP A 538 -16.83 -5.89 -18.78
CA ASP A 538 -16.53 -4.48 -18.47
C ASP A 538 -15.25 -4.05 -19.19
N GLY A 539 -15.13 -2.77 -19.57
CA GLY A 539 -13.97 -2.19 -20.24
C GLY A 539 -14.03 -2.16 -21.78
N VAL A 540 -13.24 -1.27 -22.38
CA VAL A 540 -13.20 -1.06 -23.82
C VAL A 540 -11.94 -1.68 -24.41
N LEU A 541 -12.05 -2.60 -25.36
CA LEU A 541 -10.90 -3.13 -26.11
C LEU A 541 -10.65 -2.29 -27.35
N GLU A 542 -9.52 -1.59 -27.39
CA GLU A 542 -9.13 -0.75 -28.51
C GLU A 542 -8.24 -1.51 -29.49
N THR A 543 -8.60 -1.49 -30.76
CA THR A 543 -7.84 -2.10 -31.85
C THR A 543 -7.61 -1.09 -32.98
N THR A 544 -6.62 -1.36 -33.82
CA THR A 544 -6.35 -0.55 -35.02
C THR A 544 -6.18 -1.44 -36.25
N THR A 545 -6.04 -0.85 -37.43
CA THR A 545 -5.70 -1.61 -38.64
C THR A 545 -4.31 -2.24 -38.58
N ASN A 546 -3.40 -1.68 -37.78
CA ASN A 546 -2.05 -2.21 -37.58
C ASN A 546 -2.01 -3.23 -36.45
N ASN A 547 -2.85 -3.05 -35.41
CA ASN A 547 -2.97 -3.92 -34.25
C ASN A 547 -4.38 -4.50 -34.22
N LEU A 548 -4.62 -5.46 -35.11
CA LEU A 548 -5.92 -6.06 -35.34
C LEU A 548 -6.11 -7.30 -34.46
N LEU A 549 -7.30 -7.42 -33.85
CA LEU A 549 -7.75 -8.70 -33.27
C LEU A 549 -8.45 -9.54 -34.33
N THR A 550 -8.03 -10.79 -34.48
CA THR A 550 -8.66 -11.78 -35.37
C THR A 550 -9.30 -12.90 -34.56
N LEU A 551 -10.60 -13.11 -34.75
CA LEU A 551 -11.32 -14.26 -34.24
C LEU A 551 -11.31 -15.36 -35.31
N ASN A 552 -10.70 -16.50 -35.00
CA ASN A 552 -10.57 -17.62 -35.93
C ASN A 552 -11.89 -18.39 -36.10
N ASP A 553 -11.92 -19.36 -37.03
CA ASP A 553 -13.12 -20.17 -37.24
C ASP A 553 -13.47 -20.95 -35.97
N GLY A 554 -14.76 -21.01 -35.65
CA GLY A 554 -15.27 -21.51 -34.37
C GLY A 554 -15.21 -20.53 -33.19
N ALA A 555 -14.44 -19.43 -33.28
CA ALA A 555 -14.39 -18.45 -32.20
C ALA A 555 -15.72 -17.67 -32.05
N THR A 556 -16.07 -17.34 -30.81
CA THR A 556 -17.33 -16.67 -30.45
C THR A 556 -17.07 -15.38 -29.68
N ALA A 557 -18.10 -14.52 -29.58
CA ALA A 557 -18.09 -13.36 -28.72
C ALA A 557 -19.36 -13.34 -27.87
N ALA A 558 -19.24 -12.92 -26.61
CA ALA A 558 -20.36 -12.84 -25.67
C ALA A 558 -20.27 -11.59 -24.80
N GLY A 559 -21.42 -11.20 -24.24
CA GLY A 559 -21.57 -9.96 -23.50
C GLY A 559 -21.66 -8.75 -24.42
N GLY A 560 -21.09 -7.64 -23.98
CA GLY A 560 -21.17 -6.36 -24.67
C GLY A 560 -22.28 -5.47 -24.10
N SER A 561 -21.92 -4.21 -23.85
CA SER A 561 -22.79 -3.19 -23.28
C SER A 561 -22.18 -1.81 -23.50
N THR A 562 -22.86 -0.75 -23.05
CA THR A 562 -22.31 0.62 -23.09
C THR A 562 -21.04 0.80 -22.24
N SER A 563 -20.77 -0.11 -21.30
CA SER A 563 -19.51 -0.15 -20.53
C SER A 563 -18.51 -1.19 -21.05
N SER A 564 -18.89 -2.04 -22.01
CA SER A 564 -18.03 -3.10 -22.54
C SER A 564 -18.19 -3.31 -24.04
N TYR A 565 -17.19 -2.92 -24.83
CA TYR A 565 -17.24 -3.07 -26.29
C TYR A 565 -15.85 -3.04 -26.92
N LEU A 566 -15.76 -3.47 -28.18
CA LEU A 566 -14.56 -3.30 -28.99
C LEU A 566 -14.63 -1.97 -29.76
N GLN A 567 -13.63 -1.12 -29.58
CA GLN A 567 -13.45 0.16 -30.26
C GLN A 567 -12.35 0.05 -31.32
N GLY A 568 -12.74 -0.13 -32.58
CA GLY A 568 -11.81 -0.33 -33.68
C GLY A 568 -12.25 -1.46 -34.62
N PRO A 569 -11.38 -1.88 -35.55
CA PRO A 569 -11.64 -3.03 -36.41
C PRO A 569 -11.50 -4.36 -35.66
N LEU A 570 -12.45 -5.27 -35.88
CA LEU A 570 -12.41 -6.67 -35.48
C LEU A 570 -12.54 -7.53 -36.74
N ARG A 571 -11.66 -8.50 -36.92
CA ARG A 571 -11.75 -9.49 -38.00
C ARG A 571 -12.30 -10.80 -37.48
N ARG A 572 -13.22 -11.40 -38.23
CA ARG A 572 -13.77 -12.73 -37.97
C ARG A 572 -13.60 -13.60 -39.21
N ILE A 573 -12.91 -14.73 -39.04
CA ILE A 573 -12.78 -15.79 -40.04
C ILE A 573 -13.74 -16.91 -39.64
N GLY A 574 -14.57 -17.40 -40.54
CA GLY A 574 -15.38 -18.61 -40.36
C GLY A 574 -16.75 -18.54 -41.03
N ILE A 575 -17.49 -19.65 -40.94
CA ILE A 575 -18.63 -19.91 -41.84
C ILE A 575 -20.03 -19.67 -41.23
N THR A 576 -20.09 -19.39 -39.93
CA THR A 576 -21.35 -19.20 -39.20
C THR A 576 -21.74 -17.73 -39.13
N ALA A 577 -23.02 -17.45 -38.88
CA ALA A 577 -23.47 -16.10 -38.52
C ALA A 577 -22.69 -15.59 -37.28
N PHE A 578 -22.46 -14.28 -37.22
CA PHE A 578 -21.66 -13.67 -36.15
C PHE A 578 -22.14 -12.27 -35.82
N THR A 579 -22.08 -11.89 -34.55
CA THR A 579 -22.35 -10.52 -34.10
C THR A 579 -21.06 -9.91 -33.58
N PHE A 580 -20.55 -8.90 -34.27
CA PHE A 580 -19.39 -8.12 -33.86
C PHE A 580 -19.80 -7.20 -32.70
N PRO A 581 -19.19 -7.32 -31.50
CA PRO A 581 -19.54 -6.52 -30.33
C PRO A 581 -18.84 -5.15 -30.35
N LEU A 582 -19.19 -4.34 -31.35
CA LEU A 582 -18.53 -3.07 -31.65
C LEU A 582 -19.15 -1.92 -30.84
N GLY A 583 -18.37 -0.87 -30.63
CA GLY A 583 -18.84 0.36 -30.01
C GLY A 583 -17.86 1.51 -30.15
N GLY A 584 -18.23 2.66 -29.58
CA GLY A 584 -17.40 3.85 -29.58
C GLY A 584 -18.10 5.04 -28.93
N ALA A 585 -17.31 5.88 -28.26
CA ALA A 585 -17.80 7.08 -27.56
C ALA A 585 -18.98 6.82 -26.60
N GLY A 586 -18.92 5.71 -25.83
CA GLY A 586 -19.95 5.30 -24.87
C GLY A 586 -21.17 4.62 -25.48
N VAL A 587 -21.17 4.36 -26.79
CA VAL A 587 -22.27 3.67 -27.48
C VAL A 587 -21.85 2.24 -27.78
N TYR A 588 -22.70 1.28 -27.39
CA TYR A 588 -22.61 -0.11 -27.85
C TYR A 588 -23.47 -0.28 -29.10
N ALA A 589 -22.83 -0.68 -30.18
CA ALA A 589 -23.39 -0.66 -31.52
C ALA A 589 -22.99 -1.95 -32.27
N PRO A 590 -23.47 -3.12 -31.82
CA PRO A 590 -23.11 -4.38 -32.43
C PRO A 590 -23.61 -4.48 -33.87
N LEU A 591 -22.82 -5.19 -34.68
CA LEU A 591 -23.11 -5.49 -36.08
C LEU A 591 -23.28 -7.00 -36.25
N GLY A 592 -24.45 -7.44 -36.68
CA GLY A 592 -24.67 -8.84 -37.09
C GLY A 592 -24.32 -9.06 -38.57
N ILE A 593 -23.82 -10.25 -38.89
CA ILE A 593 -23.78 -10.81 -40.25
C ILE A 593 -24.48 -12.18 -40.25
N SER A 594 -25.24 -12.49 -41.30
CA SER A 594 -25.68 -13.86 -41.53
C SER A 594 -24.50 -14.75 -41.93
N ALA A 595 -24.72 -16.07 -42.05
CA ALA A 595 -23.65 -17.00 -42.41
C ALA A 595 -22.99 -16.61 -43.76
N PRO A 596 -21.67 -16.36 -43.80
CA PRO A 596 -20.95 -15.94 -45.01
C PRO A 596 -20.58 -17.09 -45.96
N GLY A 597 -20.90 -18.33 -45.59
CA GLY A 597 -20.54 -19.53 -46.35
C GLY A 597 -19.04 -19.87 -46.24
N ALA A 598 -18.60 -20.80 -47.08
CA ALA A 598 -17.23 -21.29 -47.09
C ALA A 598 -16.20 -20.16 -47.32
N GLY A 599 -15.11 -20.16 -46.54
CA GLY A 599 -14.06 -19.15 -46.63
C GLY A 599 -14.44 -17.77 -46.09
N GLY A 600 -15.51 -17.68 -45.27
CA GLY A 600 -15.97 -16.43 -44.69
C GLY A 600 -14.85 -15.67 -43.94
N ASP A 601 -14.65 -14.41 -44.29
CA ASP A 601 -13.66 -13.52 -43.69
C ASP A 601 -14.15 -12.08 -43.78
N PHE A 602 -14.52 -11.53 -42.63
CA PHE A 602 -15.10 -10.20 -42.52
C PHE A 602 -14.37 -9.36 -41.47
N THR A 603 -14.08 -8.11 -41.83
CA THR A 603 -13.60 -7.10 -40.88
C THR A 603 -14.67 -6.05 -40.70
N ALA A 604 -15.00 -5.71 -39.46
CA ALA A 604 -16.00 -4.68 -39.15
C ALA A 604 -15.51 -3.71 -38.08
N ARG A 605 -15.93 -2.45 -38.18
CA ARG A 605 -15.77 -1.42 -37.13
C ARG A 605 -16.97 -0.50 -37.05
N TYR A 606 -17.24 0.00 -35.85
CA TYR A 606 -18.17 1.10 -35.62
C TYR A 606 -17.44 2.44 -35.63
N VAL A 607 -18.09 3.49 -36.15
CA VAL A 607 -17.58 4.86 -36.14
C VAL A 607 -18.67 5.82 -35.69
N ARG A 608 -18.43 6.53 -34.59
CA ARG A 608 -19.30 7.60 -34.08
C ARG A 608 -19.02 8.93 -34.78
N ASN A 609 -19.37 9.03 -36.07
CA ASN A 609 -19.25 10.27 -36.83
C ASN A 609 -20.36 10.41 -37.89
N ASN A 610 -20.60 11.63 -38.38
CA ASN A 610 -21.63 11.93 -39.37
C ASN A 610 -21.29 11.31 -40.75
N PRO A 611 -22.03 10.31 -41.24
CA PRO A 611 -21.75 9.69 -42.53
C PRO A 611 -21.96 10.64 -43.73
N ARG A 612 -22.70 11.74 -43.57
CA ARG A 612 -22.82 12.76 -44.64
C ARG A 612 -21.51 13.50 -44.93
N VAL A 613 -20.54 13.44 -44.01
CA VAL A 613 -19.19 13.97 -44.24
C VAL A 613 -18.43 13.10 -45.27
N ILE A 614 -18.72 11.80 -45.33
CA ILE A 614 -18.18 10.92 -46.38
C ILE A 614 -18.77 11.34 -47.72
N ASN A 615 -20.09 11.44 -47.79
CA ASN A 615 -20.81 11.93 -48.97
C ASN A 615 -22.23 12.37 -48.58
N PRO A 616 -22.71 13.56 -48.97
CA PRO A 616 -24.05 14.03 -48.63
C PRO A 616 -25.15 13.52 -49.58
N THR A 617 -24.78 12.91 -50.72
CA THR A 617 -25.68 12.52 -51.81
C THR A 617 -26.46 11.26 -51.46
N LEU A 618 -27.79 11.30 -51.60
CA LEU A 618 -28.68 10.17 -51.35
C LEU A 618 -29.36 9.77 -52.66
N GLN A 619 -29.34 8.48 -52.99
CA GLN A 619 -30.10 7.91 -54.10
C GLN A 619 -31.50 7.52 -53.63
N LEU A 620 -32.53 7.87 -54.41
CA LEU A 620 -33.90 7.40 -54.14
C LEU A 620 -33.93 5.86 -54.01
N PRO A 621 -34.69 5.30 -53.06
CA PRO A 621 -35.73 5.94 -52.25
C PRO A 621 -35.24 6.59 -50.95
N LEU A 622 -33.93 6.64 -50.66
CA LEU A 622 -33.43 7.24 -49.42
C LEU A 622 -33.77 8.74 -49.34
N LYS A 623 -34.32 9.14 -48.20
CA LYS A 623 -34.57 10.53 -47.83
C LYS A 623 -33.62 11.00 -46.72
N ARG A 624 -33.21 10.09 -45.83
CA ARG A 624 -32.33 10.37 -44.69
C ARG A 624 -31.37 9.21 -44.43
N ILE A 625 -30.25 9.54 -43.79
CA ILE A 625 -29.29 8.61 -43.17
C ILE A 625 -28.93 9.14 -41.78
N SER A 626 -28.32 8.31 -40.94
CA SER A 626 -27.80 8.73 -39.63
C SER A 626 -26.92 9.98 -39.76
N ARG A 627 -26.82 10.74 -38.68
CA ARG A 627 -26.02 11.97 -38.60
C ARG A 627 -24.82 11.86 -37.67
N CYS A 628 -24.59 10.71 -37.05
CA CYS A 628 -23.54 10.56 -36.05
C CYS A 628 -22.96 9.15 -35.97
N GLU A 629 -23.41 8.21 -36.78
CA GLU A 629 -22.82 6.88 -36.79
C GLU A 629 -22.88 6.18 -38.14
N TYR A 630 -21.90 5.30 -38.35
CA TYR A 630 -21.89 4.32 -39.41
C TYR A 630 -20.95 3.17 -39.01
N TRP A 631 -21.10 2.05 -39.70
CA TRP A 631 -20.21 0.91 -39.62
C TRP A 631 -19.41 0.83 -40.91
N ASN A 632 -18.18 0.37 -40.81
CA ASN A 632 -17.41 -0.01 -41.98
C ASN A 632 -17.25 -1.53 -41.97
N VAL A 633 -17.69 -2.17 -43.05
CA VAL A 633 -17.66 -3.63 -43.22
C VAL A 633 -16.85 -3.95 -44.46
N VAL A 634 -15.90 -4.86 -44.33
CA VAL A 634 -15.06 -5.34 -45.42
C VAL A 634 -15.22 -6.86 -45.51
N LYS A 635 -15.70 -7.34 -46.66
CA LYS A 635 -15.71 -8.76 -47.02
C LYS A 635 -14.37 -9.08 -47.67
N ASN A 636 -13.49 -9.75 -46.93
CA ASN A 636 -12.20 -10.22 -47.45
C ASN A 636 -12.34 -11.58 -48.14
N GLY A 637 -13.36 -12.36 -47.77
CA GLY A 637 -13.65 -13.69 -48.31
C GLY A 637 -15.03 -14.21 -47.92
N GLY A 638 -15.50 -15.26 -48.59
CA GLY A 638 -16.79 -15.91 -48.36
C GLY A 638 -17.54 -16.22 -49.65
N ALA A 639 -18.12 -17.41 -49.75
CA ALA A 639 -18.85 -17.89 -50.92
C ALA A 639 -20.25 -17.24 -51.06
N ASP A 640 -20.86 -16.86 -49.94
CA ASP A 640 -22.21 -16.32 -49.91
C ASP A 640 -22.21 -14.80 -49.72
N ASP A 641 -23.35 -14.16 -49.96
CA ASP A 641 -23.57 -12.72 -49.83
C ASP A 641 -24.44 -12.43 -48.59
N PRO A 642 -23.85 -12.41 -47.38
CA PRO A 642 -24.63 -12.33 -46.15
C PRO A 642 -25.42 -11.01 -46.01
N THR A 643 -26.47 -11.04 -45.22
CA THR A 643 -27.15 -9.83 -44.74
C THR A 643 -26.31 -9.18 -43.63
N VAL A 644 -26.47 -7.87 -43.45
CA VAL A 644 -25.94 -7.15 -42.29
C VAL A 644 -27.09 -6.71 -41.39
N THR A 645 -26.92 -6.86 -40.08
CA THR A 645 -27.87 -6.41 -39.08
C THR A 645 -27.27 -5.26 -38.28
N LEU A 646 -27.83 -4.06 -38.44
CA LEU A 646 -27.48 -2.89 -37.63
C LEU A 646 -28.39 -2.82 -36.41
N THR A 647 -27.88 -2.27 -35.32
CA THR A 647 -28.65 -2.10 -34.08
C THR A 647 -28.78 -0.62 -33.72
N TRP A 648 -29.85 -0.29 -32.98
CA TRP A 648 -29.97 0.98 -32.29
C TRP A 648 -30.45 0.74 -30.85
N SER A 649 -30.12 1.69 -29.98
CA SER A 649 -30.44 1.69 -28.56
C SER A 649 -30.77 3.11 -28.08
N PRO A 650 -31.18 3.31 -26.81
CA PRO A 650 -31.35 4.64 -26.22
C PRO A 650 -30.09 5.52 -26.25
N GLU A 651 -28.91 4.92 -26.41
CA GLU A 651 -27.61 5.60 -26.48
C GLU A 651 -27.19 5.95 -27.92
N SER A 652 -27.82 5.34 -28.92
CA SER A 652 -27.60 5.66 -30.34
C SER A 652 -27.97 7.08 -30.79
N PRO A 653 -28.95 7.84 -30.21
CA PRO A 653 -29.35 9.15 -30.72
C PRO A 653 -28.19 10.13 -30.93
N CYS A 654 -28.22 10.83 -32.08
CA CYS A 654 -27.27 11.90 -32.39
C CYS A 654 -27.52 13.20 -31.61
N ASP A 655 -28.71 13.32 -31.02
CA ASP A 655 -29.21 14.47 -30.26
C ASP A 655 -30.19 13.95 -29.19
N ALA A 656 -30.69 14.83 -28.32
CA ALA A 656 -31.56 14.49 -27.17
C ALA A 656 -32.98 13.98 -27.52
N GLY A 657 -33.24 13.58 -28.76
CA GLY A 657 -34.56 13.14 -29.25
C GLY A 657 -34.64 11.64 -29.56
N ALA A 658 -35.85 11.15 -29.82
CA ALA A 658 -36.06 9.79 -30.32
C ALA A 658 -35.30 9.55 -31.63
N TYR A 659 -34.47 8.50 -31.67
CA TYR A 659 -33.59 8.23 -32.81
C TYR A 659 -34.30 7.57 -33.99
N ILE A 660 -35.06 6.50 -33.73
CA ILE A 660 -35.91 5.81 -34.72
C ILE A 660 -37.37 5.99 -34.30
N THR A 661 -38.15 6.80 -35.01
CA THR A 661 -39.58 7.04 -34.69
C THR A 661 -40.52 6.18 -35.52
N ASN A 662 -40.10 5.74 -36.71
CA ASN A 662 -40.89 4.86 -37.57
C ASN A 662 -40.02 3.73 -38.15
N PRO A 663 -40.00 2.55 -37.52
CA PRO A 663 -39.25 1.38 -38.01
C PRO A 663 -39.70 0.89 -39.40
N GLY A 664 -40.95 1.15 -39.80
CA GLY A 664 -41.49 0.69 -41.09
C GLY A 664 -40.89 1.35 -42.33
N THR A 665 -40.21 2.48 -42.15
CA THR A 665 -39.50 3.20 -43.23
C THR A 665 -37.97 3.08 -43.11
N LEU A 666 -37.51 2.35 -42.09
CA LEU A 666 -36.09 2.18 -41.81
C LEU A 666 -35.49 1.23 -42.84
N VAL A 667 -34.29 1.55 -43.31
CA VAL A 667 -33.50 0.73 -44.24
C VAL A 667 -32.04 0.76 -43.82
N VAL A 668 -31.27 -0.22 -44.28
CA VAL A 668 -29.81 -0.17 -44.23
C VAL A 668 -29.33 0.62 -45.45
N ALA A 669 -28.56 1.69 -45.24
CA ALA A 669 -27.98 2.51 -46.31
C ALA A 669 -26.49 2.22 -46.46
N ARG A 670 -26.01 2.04 -47.70
CA ARG A 670 -24.60 1.78 -48.01
C ARG A 670 -24.05 2.87 -48.93
N TYR A 671 -22.79 3.27 -48.71
CA TYR A 671 -22.07 4.12 -49.64
C TYR A 671 -21.48 3.29 -50.80
N ASP A 672 -21.84 3.62 -52.04
CA ASP A 672 -21.39 2.89 -53.24
C ASP A 672 -20.11 3.46 -53.89
N GLY A 673 -19.51 4.49 -53.28
CA GLY A 673 -18.39 5.25 -53.85
C GLY A 673 -18.81 6.58 -54.50
N SER A 674 -20.11 6.78 -54.75
CA SER A 674 -20.68 7.98 -55.37
C SER A 674 -21.84 8.59 -54.57
N ALA A 675 -22.73 7.76 -54.01
CA ALA A 675 -23.90 8.14 -53.25
C ALA A 675 -24.25 7.08 -52.19
N TRP A 676 -25.15 7.44 -51.27
CA TRP A 676 -25.77 6.45 -50.37
C TRP A 676 -26.95 5.79 -51.08
N VAL A 677 -26.96 4.46 -51.10
CA VAL A 677 -28.00 3.61 -51.71
C VAL A 677 -28.67 2.74 -50.65
N SER A 678 -29.95 2.42 -50.85
CA SER A 678 -30.68 1.53 -49.93
C SER A 678 -30.35 0.07 -50.22
N LEU A 679 -29.98 -0.69 -49.20
CA LEU A 679 -29.94 -2.16 -49.20
C LEU A 679 -31.27 -2.78 -48.77
N GLY A 680 -32.32 -1.95 -48.65
CA GLY A 680 -33.59 -2.33 -48.03
C GLY A 680 -33.43 -2.63 -46.55
N GLY A 681 -34.42 -3.30 -45.99
CA GLY A 681 -34.25 -3.96 -44.71
C GLY A 681 -35.56 -4.30 -44.02
N THR A 682 -35.47 -5.21 -43.04
CA THR A 682 -36.58 -5.60 -42.18
C THR A 682 -36.23 -5.20 -40.76
N ALA A 683 -36.91 -4.18 -40.23
CA ALA A 683 -36.71 -3.73 -38.86
C ALA A 683 -37.41 -4.66 -37.86
N SER A 684 -36.77 -4.89 -36.72
CA SER A 684 -37.31 -5.61 -35.56
C SER A 684 -37.07 -4.83 -34.27
N GLY A 685 -37.98 -4.92 -33.30
CA GLY A 685 -37.93 -4.10 -32.08
C GLY A 685 -38.79 -2.84 -32.14
N GLY A 686 -38.65 -1.95 -31.15
CA GLY A 686 -39.58 -0.84 -30.94
C GLY A 686 -39.16 0.51 -31.53
N ALA A 687 -40.13 1.42 -31.62
CA ALA A 687 -39.95 2.82 -32.00
C ALA A 687 -39.73 3.74 -30.79
N SER A 688 -39.25 4.96 -31.04
CA SER A 688 -39.27 6.10 -30.12
C SER A 688 -38.58 5.86 -28.77
N SER A 689 -37.26 5.61 -28.82
CA SER A 689 -36.33 5.41 -27.68
C SER A 689 -36.22 3.99 -27.10
N SER A 690 -36.80 2.98 -27.72
CA SER A 690 -36.50 1.57 -27.42
C SER A 690 -35.42 1.02 -28.35
N SER A 691 -34.66 0.03 -27.88
CA SER A 691 -33.69 -0.69 -28.73
C SER A 691 -34.38 -1.52 -29.82
N GLY A 692 -33.66 -1.73 -30.92
CA GLY A 692 -34.06 -2.61 -31.99
C GLY A 692 -32.94 -2.86 -32.99
N SER A 693 -33.26 -3.56 -34.06
CA SER A 693 -32.32 -3.89 -35.12
C SER A 693 -32.95 -3.82 -36.50
N ILE A 694 -32.13 -3.69 -37.53
CA ILE A 694 -32.56 -3.79 -38.92
C ILE A 694 -31.59 -4.64 -39.71
N GLU A 695 -32.14 -5.68 -40.34
CA GLU A 695 -31.42 -6.58 -41.22
C GLU A 695 -31.57 -6.13 -42.68
N SER A 696 -30.48 -6.01 -43.42
CA SER A 696 -30.48 -5.65 -44.85
C SER A 696 -30.97 -6.80 -45.74
N GLY A 697 -31.18 -6.53 -47.03
CA GLY A 697 -31.14 -7.59 -48.03
C GLY A 697 -29.72 -8.17 -48.19
N PRO A 698 -29.57 -9.39 -48.76
CA PRO A 698 -28.29 -9.96 -49.14
C PRO A 698 -27.50 -9.03 -50.06
N THR A 699 -26.19 -8.91 -49.88
CA THR A 699 -25.35 -8.07 -50.73
C THR A 699 -23.94 -8.62 -50.91
N SER A 700 -23.38 -8.44 -52.10
CA SER A 700 -21.98 -8.72 -52.42
C SER A 700 -21.07 -7.49 -52.22
N GLU A 701 -21.66 -6.30 -52.06
CA GLU A 701 -20.95 -5.04 -51.97
C GLU A 701 -21.05 -4.46 -50.56
N TYR A 702 -19.91 -4.35 -49.87
CA TYR A 702 -19.81 -3.80 -48.52
C TYR A 702 -19.04 -2.47 -48.54
N GLY A 703 -18.84 -1.87 -47.37
CA GLY A 703 -18.17 -0.59 -47.21
C GLY A 703 -18.71 0.16 -46.02
N ASN A 704 -18.90 1.47 -46.17
CA ASN A 704 -19.56 2.27 -45.13
C ASN A 704 -21.07 2.04 -45.21
N ILE A 705 -21.66 1.60 -44.11
CA ILE A 705 -23.08 1.27 -43.97
C ILE A 705 -23.64 2.02 -42.75
N THR A 706 -24.85 2.53 -42.84
CA THR A 706 -25.51 3.27 -41.75
C THR A 706 -27.01 3.04 -41.76
N LEU A 707 -27.69 3.51 -40.72
CA LEU A 707 -29.15 3.55 -40.66
C LEU A 707 -29.68 4.61 -41.64
N GLY A 708 -30.66 4.24 -42.46
CA GLY A 708 -31.32 5.10 -43.44
C GLY A 708 -32.83 5.07 -43.33
N SER A 709 -33.52 6.03 -43.95
CA SER A 709 -34.98 6.04 -44.02
C SER A 709 -35.47 6.48 -45.40
N THR A 710 -36.53 5.84 -45.87
CA THR A 710 -37.22 6.15 -47.13
C THR A 710 -38.26 7.27 -46.99
N ASP A 711 -38.45 7.80 -45.79
CA ASP A 711 -39.38 8.87 -45.48
C ASP A 711 -38.66 10.06 -44.80
N VAL A 712 -39.31 11.22 -44.78
CA VAL A 712 -38.94 12.38 -43.99
C VAL A 712 -39.30 12.21 -42.51
N GLU A 713 -40.21 11.29 -42.15
CA GLU A 713 -40.54 10.87 -40.79
C GLU A 713 -39.43 10.03 -40.13
N ASN A 714 -38.30 10.70 -39.89
CA ASN A 714 -37.41 10.55 -38.74
C ASN A 714 -36.73 11.93 -38.57
N PRO A 715 -37.51 13.01 -38.28
CA PRO A 715 -37.04 14.39 -38.35
C PRO A 715 -36.69 14.97 -36.97
N LEU A 716 -35.51 15.57 -36.86
CA LEU A 716 -35.10 16.33 -35.68
C LEU A 716 -35.71 17.75 -35.67
N PRO A 717 -36.08 18.28 -34.48
CA PRO A 717 -36.50 19.67 -34.29
C PRO A 717 -35.34 20.67 -34.45
N VAL A 718 -35.65 21.94 -34.74
CA VAL A 718 -34.71 23.06 -34.73
C VAL A 718 -34.07 23.19 -33.34
N LYS A 719 -32.74 23.15 -33.27
CA LYS A 719 -32.01 23.26 -31.99
C LYS A 719 -31.37 24.63 -31.87
N PHE A 720 -31.87 25.45 -30.94
CA PHE A 720 -31.26 26.73 -30.60
C PHE A 720 -29.94 26.50 -29.85
N ILE A 721 -28.84 27.08 -30.33
CA ILE A 721 -27.54 27.09 -29.66
C ILE A 721 -27.54 28.15 -28.56
N SER A 722 -28.06 29.33 -28.85
CA SER A 722 -28.06 30.44 -27.91
C SER A 722 -29.12 31.47 -28.25
N ILE A 723 -29.52 32.22 -27.24
CA ILE A 723 -30.34 33.42 -27.33
C ILE A 723 -29.75 34.48 -26.38
N ARG A 724 -29.81 35.74 -26.77
CA ARG A 724 -29.41 36.88 -25.95
C ARG A 724 -30.36 38.04 -26.23
N ALA A 725 -30.80 38.71 -25.16
CA ALA A 725 -31.52 39.98 -25.26
C ALA A 725 -30.63 41.09 -24.69
N ARG A 726 -30.54 42.22 -25.40
CA ARG A 726 -29.78 43.41 -24.96
C ARG A 726 -30.58 44.68 -25.24
N LYS A 727 -30.50 45.65 -24.34
CA LYS A 727 -31.06 46.99 -24.61
C LYS A 727 -30.34 47.63 -25.80
N GLN A 728 -31.10 48.24 -26.71
CA GLN A 728 -30.58 48.98 -27.85
C GLN A 728 -31.45 50.22 -28.07
N GLY A 729 -30.97 51.39 -27.63
CA GLY A 729 -31.76 52.63 -27.62
C GLY A 729 -33.01 52.50 -26.75
N ASN A 730 -34.17 52.80 -27.32
CA ASN A 730 -35.50 52.65 -26.67
C ASN A 730 -36.12 51.24 -26.87
N GLY A 731 -35.38 50.31 -27.47
CA GLY A 731 -35.83 48.95 -27.78
C GLY A 731 -34.93 47.85 -27.19
N VAL A 732 -35.23 46.59 -27.51
CA VAL A 732 -34.44 45.42 -27.14
C VAL A 732 -34.05 44.63 -28.39
N ALA A 733 -32.75 44.48 -28.63
CA ALA A 733 -32.23 43.59 -29.65
C ALA A 733 -32.17 42.17 -29.09
N VAL A 734 -32.85 41.24 -29.73
CA VAL A 734 -32.81 39.81 -29.42
C VAL A 734 -32.06 39.11 -30.54
N SER A 735 -30.92 38.50 -30.21
CA SER A 735 -30.14 37.70 -31.14
C SER A 735 -30.12 36.24 -30.73
N TRP A 736 -30.18 35.34 -31.71
CA TRP A 736 -30.13 33.90 -31.49
C TRP A 736 -29.33 33.20 -32.57
N LYS A 737 -28.86 32.00 -32.21
CA LYS A 737 -28.16 31.11 -33.12
C LYS A 737 -28.83 29.74 -33.11
N THR A 738 -29.02 29.14 -34.29
CA THR A 738 -29.49 27.77 -34.45
C THR A 738 -28.33 26.85 -34.82
N ALA A 739 -28.38 25.61 -34.35
CA ALA A 739 -27.45 24.55 -34.74
C ALA A 739 -27.84 23.96 -36.10
N THR A 740 -29.14 23.94 -36.37
CA THR A 740 -29.75 23.44 -37.59
C THR A 740 -30.96 24.30 -37.91
N GLU A 741 -31.12 24.67 -39.18
CA GLU A 741 -32.31 25.33 -39.71
C GLU A 741 -32.81 24.56 -40.93
N TYR A 742 -34.01 24.00 -40.84
CA TYR A 742 -34.62 23.22 -41.91
C TYR A 742 -36.14 23.34 -41.85
N ASN A 743 -36.79 23.67 -42.97
CA ASN A 743 -38.23 23.89 -43.09
C ASN A 743 -38.83 24.93 -42.12
N VAL A 744 -38.04 25.91 -41.69
CA VAL A 744 -38.52 27.04 -40.86
C VAL A 744 -39.11 28.10 -41.78
N ASP A 745 -40.36 28.49 -41.61
CA ASP A 745 -40.94 29.61 -42.36
C ASP A 745 -40.40 30.95 -41.81
N HIS A 746 -40.58 31.18 -40.52
CA HIS A 746 -40.08 32.37 -39.84
C HIS A 746 -39.88 32.16 -38.35
N TYR A 747 -39.16 33.09 -37.73
CA TYR A 747 -39.00 33.18 -36.29
C TYR A 747 -39.84 34.32 -35.74
N GLU A 748 -40.47 34.09 -34.59
CA GLU A 748 -41.13 35.11 -33.80
C GLU A 748 -40.34 35.39 -32.54
N ILE A 749 -39.96 36.65 -32.33
CA ILE A 749 -39.46 37.12 -31.05
C ILE A 749 -40.68 37.34 -30.17
N GLU A 750 -40.75 36.63 -29.06
CA GLU A 750 -41.83 36.79 -28.09
C GLU A 750 -41.29 37.39 -26.80
N ARG A 751 -42.10 38.25 -26.18
CA ARG A 751 -41.79 38.95 -24.94
C ARG A 751 -42.87 38.75 -23.88
N SER A 752 -42.47 38.83 -22.61
CA SER A 752 -43.34 38.63 -21.45
C SER A 752 -42.89 39.50 -20.27
N THR A 753 -43.83 39.93 -19.43
CA THR A 753 -43.54 40.61 -18.14
C THR A 753 -43.42 39.64 -16.97
N ASP A 754 -43.98 38.43 -17.08
CA ASP A 754 -44.08 37.44 -16.00
C ASP A 754 -43.29 36.14 -16.28
N GLY A 755 -42.70 36.02 -17.47
CA GLY A 755 -41.97 34.84 -17.93
C GLY A 755 -42.88 33.64 -18.26
N ARG A 756 -44.21 33.81 -18.27
CA ARG A 756 -45.22 32.76 -18.49
C ARG A 756 -46.12 33.08 -19.69
N SER A 757 -46.63 34.31 -19.74
CA SER A 757 -47.54 34.81 -20.77
C SER A 757 -46.75 35.59 -21.81
N PHE A 758 -46.53 35.01 -22.98
CA PHE A 758 -45.72 35.58 -24.05
C PHE A 758 -46.57 36.17 -25.17
N SER A 759 -46.13 37.28 -25.72
CA SER A 759 -46.74 37.96 -26.87
C SER A 759 -45.68 38.25 -27.93
N THR A 760 -46.04 38.12 -29.20
CA THR A 760 -45.10 38.37 -30.31
C THR A 760 -44.74 39.85 -30.40
N ALA A 761 -43.44 40.13 -30.39
CA ALA A 761 -42.86 41.48 -30.44
C ALA A 761 -42.35 41.83 -31.85
N ALA A 762 -41.78 40.85 -32.55
CA ALA A 762 -41.27 41.01 -33.91
C ALA A 762 -41.19 39.64 -34.61
N GLN A 763 -41.15 39.66 -35.95
CA GLN A 763 -40.94 38.46 -36.77
C GLN A 763 -39.72 38.66 -37.68
N VAL A 764 -38.95 37.59 -37.88
CA VAL A 764 -37.76 37.55 -38.74
C VAL A 764 -37.87 36.32 -39.64
N ARG A 765 -37.84 36.50 -40.97
CA ARG A 765 -37.87 35.37 -41.91
C ARG A 765 -36.60 34.53 -41.79
N ALA A 766 -36.75 33.21 -41.86
CA ALA A 766 -35.61 32.30 -41.97
C ALA A 766 -35.00 32.42 -43.38
N THR A 767 -33.66 32.42 -43.47
CA THR A 767 -32.95 32.68 -44.74
C THR A 767 -32.01 31.55 -45.18
N VAL A 768 -31.71 30.58 -44.31
CA VAL A 768 -30.69 29.55 -44.59
C VAL A 768 -31.34 28.21 -44.99
N ASN A 769 -32.24 27.66 -44.17
CA ASN A 769 -33.10 26.49 -44.45
C ASN A 769 -32.46 25.27 -45.14
N ASN A 770 -31.14 25.12 -45.06
CA ASN A 770 -30.37 24.08 -45.76
C ASN A 770 -29.80 23.03 -44.79
N GLY A 771 -30.26 23.03 -43.53
CA GLY A 771 -29.81 22.12 -42.47
C GLY A 771 -28.57 22.59 -41.71
N GLY A 772 -27.90 23.66 -42.15
CA GLY A 772 -26.81 24.32 -41.41
C GLY A 772 -27.32 25.22 -40.29
N GLY A 773 -26.43 25.62 -39.39
CA GLY A 773 -26.74 26.60 -38.34
C GLY A 773 -26.78 28.03 -38.87
N ALA A 774 -27.62 28.87 -38.29
CA ALA A 774 -27.81 30.26 -38.72
C ALA A 774 -27.85 31.21 -37.52
N SER A 775 -27.52 32.49 -37.75
CA SER A 775 -27.55 33.55 -36.73
C SER A 775 -28.50 34.65 -37.17
N TYR A 776 -29.36 35.10 -36.27
CA TYR A 776 -30.34 36.13 -36.53
C TYR A 776 -30.38 37.15 -35.39
N GLU A 777 -30.83 38.35 -35.71
CA GLU A 777 -31.16 39.39 -34.75
C GLU A 777 -32.48 40.02 -35.16
N GLY A 778 -33.35 40.28 -34.20
CA GLY A 778 -34.52 41.11 -34.41
C GLY A 778 -34.75 42.06 -33.25
N LEU A 779 -35.49 43.13 -33.54
CA LEU A 779 -35.63 44.27 -32.64
C LEU A 779 -37.06 44.36 -32.11
N ASP A 780 -37.20 44.31 -30.80
CA ASP A 780 -38.40 44.80 -30.11
C ASP A 780 -38.31 46.33 -29.97
N GLY A 781 -38.99 47.05 -30.85
CA GLY A 781 -38.99 48.52 -30.87
C GLY A 781 -39.85 49.18 -29.77
N ARG A 782 -40.56 48.42 -28.93
CA ARG A 782 -41.44 48.94 -27.87
C ARG A 782 -41.12 48.30 -26.52
N ALA A 783 -39.87 48.39 -26.08
CA ALA A 783 -39.40 47.71 -24.87
C ALA A 783 -40.33 47.94 -23.66
N LEU A 784 -40.54 46.88 -22.88
CA LEU A 784 -41.30 46.95 -21.64
C LEU A 784 -40.47 47.64 -20.55
N ASN A 785 -41.09 48.45 -19.70
CA ASN A 785 -40.43 49.05 -18.54
C ASN A 785 -40.25 48.01 -17.43
N GLY A 786 -39.06 47.93 -16.82
CA GLY A 786 -38.75 46.96 -15.77
C GLY A 786 -38.18 45.63 -16.29
N THR A 787 -38.44 44.54 -15.57
CA THR A 787 -37.98 43.20 -16.00
C THR A 787 -38.83 42.69 -17.16
N ALA A 788 -38.18 42.35 -18.27
CA ALA A 788 -38.77 41.72 -19.43
C ALA A 788 -38.13 40.35 -19.70
N TYR A 789 -38.91 39.40 -20.16
CA TYR A 789 -38.45 38.07 -20.55
C TYR A 789 -38.64 37.90 -22.06
N TYR A 790 -37.63 37.38 -22.75
CA TYR A 790 -37.65 37.15 -24.19
C TYR A 790 -37.40 35.68 -24.51
N ARG A 791 -38.09 35.17 -25.52
CA ARG A 791 -37.80 33.88 -26.15
C ARG A 791 -38.01 34.00 -27.66
N VAL A 792 -37.46 33.07 -28.42
CA VAL A 792 -37.68 32.96 -29.86
C VAL A 792 -38.50 31.71 -30.13
N LYS A 793 -39.56 31.85 -30.93
CA LYS A 793 -40.40 30.76 -31.43
C LYS A 793 -40.10 30.59 -32.91
N ALA A 794 -39.56 29.44 -33.31
CA ALA A 794 -39.50 29.03 -34.71
C ALA A 794 -40.88 28.49 -35.12
N VAL A 795 -41.38 28.96 -36.27
CA VAL A 795 -42.60 28.47 -36.92
C VAL A 795 -42.16 27.75 -38.19
N ASP A 796 -42.37 26.45 -38.24
CA ASP A 796 -42.06 25.62 -39.40
C ASP A 796 -43.14 25.78 -40.49
N ILE A 797 -42.79 25.45 -41.75
CA ILE A 797 -43.70 25.54 -42.92
C ILE A 797 -44.95 24.66 -42.73
N ASP A 798 -44.85 23.57 -41.95
CA ASP A 798 -45.95 22.68 -41.60
C ASP A 798 -46.75 23.12 -40.35
N GLY A 799 -46.40 24.28 -39.77
CA GLY A 799 -47.06 24.87 -38.61
C GLY A 799 -46.53 24.38 -37.26
N LYS A 800 -45.50 23.51 -37.23
CA LYS A 800 -44.88 23.08 -35.98
C LYS A 800 -44.13 24.23 -35.30
N LEU A 801 -44.20 24.27 -33.97
CA LEU A 801 -43.61 25.33 -33.16
C LEU A 801 -42.46 24.78 -32.31
N THR A 802 -41.30 25.44 -32.38
CA THR A 802 -40.13 25.12 -31.55
C THR A 802 -39.65 26.37 -30.82
N PHE A 803 -39.39 26.28 -29.51
CA PHE A 803 -39.04 27.44 -28.69
C PHE A 803 -37.58 27.40 -28.21
N SER A 804 -36.95 28.57 -28.12
CA SER A 804 -35.68 28.73 -27.41
C SER A 804 -35.87 28.67 -25.90
N THR A 805 -34.75 28.67 -25.17
CA THR A 805 -34.78 29.05 -23.74
C THR A 805 -35.26 30.50 -23.58
N VAL A 806 -35.78 30.83 -22.40
CA VAL A 806 -36.21 32.19 -22.04
C VAL A 806 -35.02 32.95 -21.45
N VAL A 807 -34.76 34.16 -21.93
CA VAL A 807 -33.77 35.08 -21.37
C VAL A 807 -34.44 36.24 -20.65
N ARG A 808 -33.96 36.53 -19.44
CA ARG A 808 -34.43 37.67 -18.64
C ARG A 808 -33.57 38.89 -18.92
N LEU A 809 -34.22 40.02 -19.20
CA LEU A 809 -33.62 41.34 -19.32
C LEU A 809 -34.23 42.24 -18.22
N SER A 810 -33.42 42.62 -17.23
CA SER A 810 -33.84 43.52 -16.16
C SER A 810 -33.11 44.86 -16.26
N ASP A 811 -33.76 45.93 -15.79
CA ASP A 811 -33.18 47.28 -15.68
C ASP A 811 -32.09 47.39 -14.60
N GLU A 812 -31.84 46.31 -13.87
CA GLU A 812 -30.80 46.25 -12.85
C GLU A 812 -29.42 46.16 -13.51
N LYS A 813 -28.57 47.15 -13.19
CA LYS A 813 -27.12 47.10 -13.36
C LYS A 813 -26.64 45.74 -12.85
N ALA A 814 -26.23 44.85 -13.75
CA ALA A 814 -25.74 43.54 -13.38
C ALA A 814 -24.49 43.72 -12.51
N ALA A 815 -24.57 43.32 -11.25
CA ALA A 815 -23.40 43.17 -10.39
C ALA A 815 -22.49 42.06 -10.97
N GLY A 816 -21.20 42.31 -10.88
CA GLY A 816 -20.09 41.56 -11.47
C GLY A 816 -20.26 40.08 -11.76
N ALA A 817 -20.08 39.68 -13.01
CA ALA A 817 -19.96 38.27 -13.36
C ALA A 817 -18.60 37.73 -12.86
N LEU A 818 -18.63 36.81 -11.90
CA LEU A 818 -17.49 35.99 -11.51
C LEU A 818 -17.34 34.80 -12.47
N THR A 819 -16.24 34.75 -13.20
CA THR A 819 -15.88 33.66 -14.13
C THR A 819 -14.56 33.02 -13.74
N ILE A 820 -14.37 31.77 -14.14
CA ILE A 820 -13.17 30.97 -13.86
C ILE A 820 -12.71 30.30 -15.16
N TYR A 821 -11.42 30.38 -15.47
CA TYR A 821 -10.83 29.71 -16.63
C TYR A 821 -9.36 29.32 -16.39
N PRO A 822 -8.86 28.27 -17.07
CA PRO A 822 -9.64 27.29 -17.82
C PRO A 822 -10.48 26.42 -16.87
N ASN A 823 -11.62 25.93 -17.33
CA ASN A 823 -12.40 24.90 -16.64
C ASN A 823 -12.73 23.81 -17.68
N PRO A 824 -12.10 22.61 -17.62
CA PRO A 824 -11.27 22.09 -16.52
C PRO A 824 -9.85 22.67 -16.39
N VAL A 825 -9.31 22.68 -15.16
CA VAL A 825 -7.94 23.11 -14.81
C VAL A 825 -7.00 21.91 -14.86
N ARG A 826 -5.96 21.94 -15.72
CA ARG A 826 -4.99 20.84 -15.89
C ARG A 826 -3.58 21.13 -15.37
N ASN A 827 -3.20 22.40 -15.31
CA ASN A 827 -1.82 22.81 -14.98
C ASN A 827 -1.70 23.46 -13.60
N ARG A 828 -2.63 23.17 -12.67
CA ARG A 828 -2.74 23.79 -11.33
C ARG A 828 -2.84 25.32 -11.31
N ASN A 829 -3.02 25.95 -12.47
CA ASN A 829 -3.18 27.39 -12.61
C ASN A 829 -4.63 27.67 -13.01
N VAL A 830 -5.38 28.26 -12.09
CA VAL A 830 -6.73 28.73 -12.34
C VAL A 830 -6.75 30.26 -12.25
N VAL A 831 -7.43 30.91 -13.19
CA VAL A 831 -7.62 32.36 -13.18
C VAL A 831 -9.08 32.62 -12.88
N PHE A 832 -9.35 33.45 -11.88
CA PHE A 832 -10.68 34.02 -11.71
C PHE A 832 -10.71 35.44 -12.23
N GLN A 833 -11.82 35.79 -12.85
CA GLN A 833 -12.11 37.14 -13.31
C GLN A 833 -13.45 37.58 -12.72
N ALA A 834 -13.45 38.75 -12.08
CA ALA A 834 -14.67 39.40 -11.63
C ALA A 834 -14.73 40.79 -12.26
N SER A 835 -15.88 41.14 -12.85
CA SER A 835 -16.15 42.48 -13.39
C SER A 835 -16.84 43.32 -12.32
N ASP A 836 -16.77 44.66 -12.42
CA ASP A 836 -17.58 45.58 -11.60
C ASP A 836 -17.54 45.33 -10.07
N MET A 837 -16.39 44.88 -9.56
CA MET A 837 -16.15 44.62 -8.14
C MET A 837 -15.92 45.95 -7.43
N GLU A 838 -16.53 46.21 -6.27
CA GLU A 838 -16.37 47.47 -5.54
C GLU A 838 -14.96 47.61 -4.95
N SER A 839 -14.54 48.85 -4.64
CA SER A 839 -13.26 49.06 -3.96
C SER A 839 -13.32 48.53 -2.53
N GLY A 840 -12.36 47.69 -2.14
CA GLY A 840 -12.20 47.20 -0.78
C GLY A 840 -11.40 45.90 -0.69
N ILE A 841 -11.48 45.25 0.47
CA ILE A 841 -10.72 44.04 0.78
C ILE A 841 -11.67 42.83 0.73
N TYR A 842 -11.26 41.82 -0.01
CA TYR A 842 -12.01 40.58 -0.23
C TYR A 842 -11.19 39.37 0.16
N GLU A 843 -11.86 38.36 0.71
CA GLU A 843 -11.30 37.04 0.94
C GLU A 843 -11.65 36.13 -0.25
N VAL A 844 -10.62 35.51 -0.83
CA VAL A 844 -10.72 34.56 -1.93
C VAL A 844 -10.34 33.19 -1.41
N THR A 845 -11.29 32.25 -1.40
CA THR A 845 -11.10 30.89 -0.86
C THR A 845 -11.45 29.85 -1.90
N ILE A 846 -10.62 28.83 -2.06
CA ILE A 846 -10.93 27.62 -2.83
C ILE A 846 -11.15 26.48 -1.84
N VAL A 847 -12.27 25.76 -1.99
CA VAL A 847 -12.61 24.58 -1.19
C VAL A 847 -12.84 23.37 -2.08
N ASP A 848 -12.51 22.19 -1.56
CA ASP A 848 -12.87 20.90 -2.18
C ASP A 848 -14.33 20.51 -1.86
N VAL A 849 -14.79 19.38 -2.42
CA VAL A 849 -16.16 18.85 -2.17
C VAL A 849 -16.43 18.49 -0.71
N ALA A 850 -15.39 18.24 0.10
CA ALA A 850 -15.52 17.97 1.53
C ALA A 850 -15.52 19.26 2.36
N GLY A 851 -15.47 20.43 1.72
CA GLY A 851 -15.41 21.75 2.36
C GLY A 851 -14.04 22.11 2.93
N ARG A 852 -12.99 21.32 2.65
CA ARG A 852 -11.64 21.63 3.12
C ARG A 852 -11.08 22.79 2.31
N VAL A 853 -10.45 23.75 2.99
CA VAL A 853 -9.81 24.91 2.35
C VAL A 853 -8.51 24.49 1.69
N VAL A 854 -8.44 24.66 0.37
CA VAL A 854 -7.30 24.32 -0.49
C VAL A 854 -6.41 25.53 -0.70
N LEU A 855 -7.02 26.71 -0.84
CA LEU A 855 -6.32 27.98 -0.99
C LEU A 855 -7.13 29.06 -0.29
N ARG A 856 -6.47 29.97 0.40
CA ARG A 856 -7.07 31.19 0.97
C ARG A 856 -6.14 32.37 0.73
N SER A 857 -6.69 33.48 0.24
CA SER A 857 -5.93 34.69 -0.01
C SER A 857 -6.79 35.94 0.16
N THR A 858 -6.16 37.04 0.55
CA THR A 858 -6.80 38.36 0.57
C THR A 858 -6.55 39.09 -0.75
N LEU A 859 -7.54 39.85 -1.22
CA LEU A 859 -7.50 40.70 -2.40
C LEU A 859 -7.93 42.11 -1.99
N GLU A 860 -7.02 43.06 -2.02
CA GLU A 860 -7.37 44.49 -1.98
C GLU A 860 -7.57 44.97 -3.41
N HIS A 861 -8.73 45.58 -3.69
CA HIS A 861 -9.12 46.00 -5.03
C HIS A 861 -9.64 47.45 -5.01
N ASN A 862 -9.32 48.22 -6.05
CA ASN A 862 -9.66 49.65 -6.14
C ASN A 862 -10.98 49.94 -6.87
N GLY A 863 -11.74 48.89 -7.21
CA GLY A 863 -12.97 49.02 -7.99
C GLY A 863 -12.79 48.62 -9.46
N GLY A 864 -13.83 48.06 -10.08
CA GLY A 864 -13.83 47.66 -11.50
C GLY A 864 -13.46 46.19 -11.72
N THR A 865 -12.86 45.85 -12.86
CA THR A 865 -12.53 44.46 -13.20
C THR A 865 -11.24 43.99 -12.56
N VAL A 866 -11.26 42.79 -11.96
CA VAL A 866 -10.07 42.07 -11.47
C VAL A 866 -9.90 40.76 -12.26
N SER A 867 -8.66 40.43 -12.59
CA SER A 867 -8.26 39.11 -13.09
C SER A 867 -7.05 38.66 -12.30
N ARG A 868 -7.15 37.51 -11.63
CA ARG A 868 -6.11 37.05 -10.70
C ARG A 868 -5.83 35.56 -10.87
N PRO A 869 -4.57 35.18 -11.13
CA PRO A 869 -4.15 33.78 -11.07
C PRO A 869 -4.11 33.29 -9.63
N LEU A 870 -4.59 32.07 -9.43
CA LEU A 870 -4.61 31.35 -8.15
C LEU A 870 -3.89 30.00 -8.39
N PRO A 871 -2.58 29.90 -8.09
CA PRO A 871 -1.87 28.63 -8.21
C PRO A 871 -2.32 27.69 -7.09
N LEU A 872 -2.79 26.49 -7.46
CA LEU A 872 -3.20 25.47 -6.51
C LEU A 872 -1.96 24.78 -5.89
N PRO A 873 -1.99 24.40 -4.59
CA PRO A 873 -0.86 23.72 -3.94
C PRO A 873 -0.45 22.42 -4.63
N ALA A 874 0.84 22.06 -4.50
CA ALA A 874 1.33 20.76 -4.95
C ALA A 874 0.61 19.63 -4.20
N GLY A 875 0.10 18.64 -4.94
CA GLY A 875 -0.71 17.54 -4.38
C GLY A 875 -2.23 17.77 -4.37
N THR A 876 -2.73 18.85 -4.98
CA THR A 876 -4.18 19.03 -5.20
C THR A 876 -4.73 17.90 -6.08
N ALA A 877 -5.65 17.08 -5.54
CA ALA A 877 -6.21 15.93 -6.25
C ALA A 877 -7.20 16.36 -7.35
N PRO A 878 -7.35 15.57 -8.44
CA PRO A 878 -8.42 15.77 -9.41
C PRO A 878 -9.80 15.71 -8.74
N GLY A 879 -10.73 16.57 -9.13
CA GLY A 879 -12.05 16.65 -8.50
C GLY A 879 -12.76 17.98 -8.73
N LEU A 880 -13.97 18.10 -8.17
CA LEU A 880 -14.77 19.31 -8.21
C LEU A 880 -14.37 20.26 -7.06
N TYR A 881 -14.16 21.53 -7.38
CA TYR A 881 -13.80 22.57 -6.41
C TYR A 881 -14.74 23.77 -6.54
N SER A 882 -14.84 24.56 -5.48
CA SER A 882 -15.57 25.83 -5.48
C SER A 882 -14.69 26.99 -5.04
N LEU A 883 -14.66 28.04 -5.85
CA LEU A 883 -14.08 29.34 -5.52
C LEU A 883 -15.15 30.20 -4.86
N ARG A 884 -14.84 30.81 -3.72
CA ARG A 884 -15.66 31.79 -3.02
C ARG A 884 -14.90 33.12 -2.92
N VAL A 885 -15.55 34.21 -3.26
CA VAL A 885 -15.04 35.58 -3.08
C VAL A 885 -16.01 36.33 -2.17
N SER A 886 -15.56 36.71 -0.97
CA SER A 886 -16.40 37.36 0.05
C SER A 886 -15.76 38.63 0.63
N GLY A 887 -16.48 39.74 0.63
CA GLY A 887 -16.00 41.04 1.12
C GLY A 887 -16.97 42.17 0.73
N ASN A 888 -17.00 43.27 1.50
CA ASN A 888 -17.88 44.42 1.26
C ASN A 888 -19.35 44.08 0.98
N GLY A 889 -19.92 43.11 1.71
CA GLY A 889 -21.31 42.69 1.54
C GLY A 889 -21.59 41.82 0.30
N GLN A 890 -20.57 41.52 -0.52
CA GLN A 890 -20.65 40.53 -1.59
C GLN A 890 -20.13 39.16 -1.13
N ASP A 891 -20.81 38.10 -1.55
CA ASP A 891 -20.39 36.70 -1.37
C ASP A 891 -20.78 35.90 -2.61
N THR A 892 -19.79 35.57 -3.45
CA THR A 892 -20.03 34.93 -4.74
C THR A 892 -19.26 33.61 -4.82
N ILE A 893 -19.94 32.56 -5.28
CA ILE A 893 -19.38 31.20 -5.39
C ILE A 893 -19.43 30.74 -6.84
N LYS A 894 -18.34 30.10 -7.30
CA LYS A 894 -18.26 29.49 -8.64
C LYS A 894 -17.51 28.16 -8.59
N SER A 895 -18.12 27.11 -9.14
CA SER A 895 -17.51 25.77 -9.19
C SER A 895 -16.70 25.55 -10.46
N PHE A 896 -15.62 24.77 -10.35
CA PHE A 896 -14.74 24.39 -11.46
C PHE A 896 -14.14 23.00 -11.22
N LEU A 897 -13.72 22.33 -12.30
CA LEU A 897 -13.14 20.99 -12.28
C LEU A 897 -11.61 21.08 -12.35
N VAL A 898 -10.91 20.32 -11.50
CA VAL A 898 -9.46 20.07 -11.59
C VAL A 898 -9.27 18.65 -12.14
N GLN A 899 -8.44 18.50 -13.18
CA GLN A 899 -8.16 17.24 -13.87
C GLN A 899 -6.68 16.88 -13.77
#